data_AF-A8WL02-F1
#
_entry.id   AF-A8WL02-F1
#
_cell.length_a   1.000
_cell.length_b   1.000
_cell.length_c   1.000
_cell.angle_alpha   90.00
_cell.angle_beta   90.00
_cell.angle_gamma   90.00
#
_symmetry.space_group_name_H-M   'P 1'
#
loop_
_entity.id
_entity.type
_entity.pdbx_description
1 polymer ?
#
loop_
_entity_poly.entity_id
_entity_poly.type
_entity_poly.pdbx_seq_one_letter_code
_entity_poly.pdbx_strand_id
1 'polypeptide(L)'
;MSSRAVPYRCVQMSSTFNHFSIQFVLIVLLLTQLISSSPLLVVRRVQPSYYQTIQQLEKMIDHEQVLRRHRKSIPDEYFTEFSALELLDRHRRGQPISDYTDEFSADPFEDVYFLRIFHLWGRRRGSFARRRRRNRFLCDSQCSQRCEYFTEKKYIMATDDEIIKAYRKRCLMFHPDRFTDNDEKKDAERVFVKLRRAHEVLLDPKQRAIYDALGVQGLDTQGWELVSRSANPENIRKEYEFLQRLKERELMLQRVHPTSTFMIKTTVAGMFQENEEDRYPPQLLGISLSQSVDCAFTGVDRFGLSGRVKTGNGRGDGSVSAVWKRVAGNVNLENTVSLSADSVSLTCRAARNVFTRAAVIVQPQLQYNMLHEAFIPSIALIYSMKLHPRWQGSIVLNISPIANALTTTMVHTENNHAKAVGSLTLSPVNSNVRLVYFIRKPENDAVTEMSVQMTTYGINPAIIMDRRLSRYSRLSCSFHFSFPSCLLYTKFKLKAGQSTFDWQIVLCDDKEALSRSVLYGVAIPYFTFQLAKMIFRPWWERFKMMFEDNSREQEVDVAKKEEAANIVNLMRATAERIKRDEESKNGVIIESARYGQCDISGTRAYPLAGERTIDVTVPLQAMVNDSQLRVYTVKSQLPGFYDPCPGDPKMLTVRYFFRGEEHSCTVADEMPLMIPLRGEIDAKPLLID
;
A
#
# COMPACT_ATOMS: atom_id res chain seq x y z
N MET A 1 -37.67 -35.09 -51.68
CA MET A 1 -36.31 -35.66 -51.87
C MET A 1 -35.94 -36.39 -50.60
N SER A 2 -35.76 -37.69 -50.73
CA SER A 2 -35.49 -38.65 -49.67
C SER A 2 -33.99 -38.74 -49.35
N SER A 3 -33.71 -39.17 -48.11
CA SER A 3 -32.50 -39.91 -47.68
C SER A 3 -31.19 -39.10 -47.57
N ARG A 4 -30.29 -39.28 -46.59
CA ARG A 4 -30.03 -40.39 -45.67
C ARG A 4 -29.50 -39.84 -44.33
N ALA A 5 -30.03 -40.35 -43.22
CA ALA A 5 -29.35 -40.34 -41.94
C ALA A 5 -28.30 -41.47 -41.92
N VAL A 6 -27.10 -41.18 -41.44
CA VAL A 6 -26.06 -42.18 -41.15
C VAL A 6 -26.09 -42.44 -39.63
N PRO A 7 -26.29 -43.67 -39.16
CA PRO A 7 -26.24 -43.98 -37.74
C PRO A 7 -24.79 -44.27 -37.34
N TYR A 8 -24.23 -43.50 -36.40
CA TYR A 8 -23.01 -43.90 -35.71
C TYR A 8 -23.39 -44.78 -34.50
N ARG A 9 -22.88 -46.02 -34.54
CA ARG A 9 -23.01 -47.06 -33.52
C ARG A 9 -22.56 -46.57 -32.15
N CYS A 10 -23.39 -46.82 -31.13
CA CYS A 10 -22.96 -46.93 -29.75
C CYS A 10 -21.83 -47.95 -29.63
N VAL A 11 -20.66 -47.49 -29.16
CA VAL A 11 -19.65 -48.37 -28.58
C VAL A 11 -19.93 -48.40 -27.07
N GLN A 12 -20.32 -49.58 -26.58
CA GLN A 12 -20.41 -49.87 -25.15
C GLN A 12 -19.03 -49.62 -24.49
N MET A 13 -18.96 -48.73 -23.52
CA MET A 13 -17.89 -48.72 -22.50
C MET A 13 -18.55 -48.78 -21.12
N SER A 14 -18.97 -49.97 -20.71
CA SER A 14 -19.56 -50.26 -19.40
C SER A 14 -18.53 -50.56 -18.31
N SER A 15 -17.25 -50.21 -18.49
CA SER A 15 -16.19 -50.53 -17.50
C SER A 15 -15.24 -49.39 -17.13
N THR A 16 -15.47 -48.15 -17.58
CA THR A 16 -14.58 -47.00 -17.32
C THR A 16 -14.93 -46.16 -16.09
N PHE A 17 -15.97 -46.53 -15.32
CA PHE A 17 -16.46 -45.70 -14.21
C PHE A 17 -15.56 -45.72 -12.96
N ASN A 18 -14.87 -46.84 -12.69
CA ASN A 18 -13.85 -46.90 -11.63
C ASN A 18 -12.49 -46.38 -12.11
N HIS A 19 -12.24 -46.39 -13.42
CA HIS A 19 -11.02 -45.83 -13.96
C HIS A 19 -11.05 -44.32 -14.05
N PHE A 20 -12.21 -43.67 -14.23
CA PHE A 20 -12.28 -42.20 -14.30
C PHE A 20 -12.16 -41.51 -12.94
N SER A 21 -12.67 -42.07 -11.85
CA SER A 21 -12.49 -41.51 -10.50
C SER A 21 -11.05 -41.70 -10.02
N ILE A 22 -10.43 -42.85 -10.32
CA ILE A 22 -9.00 -43.07 -10.06
C ILE A 22 -8.14 -42.26 -11.02
N GLN A 23 -8.46 -42.14 -12.32
CA GLN A 23 -7.71 -41.32 -13.27
C GLN A 23 -7.93 -39.83 -13.04
N PHE A 24 -9.06 -39.36 -12.50
CA PHE A 24 -9.21 -37.95 -12.15
C PHE A 24 -8.41 -37.62 -10.89
N VAL A 25 -8.35 -38.53 -9.91
CA VAL A 25 -7.44 -38.43 -8.76
C VAL A 25 -5.99 -38.61 -9.20
N LEU A 26 -5.69 -39.47 -10.18
CA LEU A 26 -4.35 -39.67 -10.75
C LEU A 26 -3.95 -38.52 -11.66
N ILE A 27 -4.87 -37.86 -12.36
CA ILE A 27 -4.63 -36.69 -13.22
C ILE A 27 -4.50 -35.45 -12.33
N VAL A 28 -5.24 -35.34 -11.23
CA VAL A 28 -5.04 -34.30 -10.22
C VAL A 28 -3.74 -34.56 -9.44
N LEU A 29 -3.41 -35.81 -9.10
CA LEU A 29 -2.13 -36.19 -8.47
C LEU A 29 -0.94 -36.05 -9.44
N LEU A 30 -1.09 -36.43 -10.71
CA LEU A 30 -0.10 -36.23 -11.78
C LEU A 30 -0.01 -34.77 -12.18
N LEU A 31 -1.07 -33.96 -12.12
CA LEU A 31 -0.98 -32.50 -12.26
C LEU A 31 -0.26 -31.91 -11.06
N THR A 32 -0.53 -32.36 -9.83
CA THR A 32 0.22 -31.90 -8.65
C THR A 32 1.66 -32.40 -8.62
N GLN A 33 1.96 -33.59 -9.17
CA GLN A 33 3.32 -34.11 -9.36
C GLN A 33 4.00 -33.49 -10.59
N LEU A 34 3.31 -33.14 -11.67
CA LEU A 34 3.87 -32.37 -12.80
C LEU A 34 4.17 -30.93 -12.36
N ILE A 35 3.40 -30.39 -11.42
CA ILE A 35 3.66 -29.10 -10.76
C ILE A 35 4.79 -29.23 -9.72
N SER A 36 5.00 -30.40 -9.09
CA SER A 36 6.05 -30.62 -8.07
C SER A 36 7.33 -31.33 -8.55
N SER A 37 7.36 -31.94 -9.73
CA SER A 37 8.45 -32.80 -10.22
C SER A 37 8.66 -32.69 -11.73
N SER A 38 8.62 -31.45 -12.24
CA SER A 38 9.27 -31.08 -13.50
C SER A 38 10.17 -29.87 -13.23
N PRO A 39 11.51 -29.97 -13.38
CA PRO A 39 12.38 -28.81 -13.52
C PRO A 39 12.25 -28.28 -14.95
N LEU A 40 11.04 -27.91 -15.37
CA LEU A 40 10.75 -27.32 -16.69
C LEU A 40 9.84 -26.10 -16.55
N LEU A 41 10.13 -25.31 -15.52
CA LEU A 41 10.10 -23.85 -15.60
C LEU A 41 11.44 -23.34 -15.07
N VAL A 42 12.53 -23.90 -15.62
CA VAL A 42 13.72 -23.10 -15.83
C VAL A 42 13.26 -22.00 -16.77
N VAL A 43 12.94 -20.84 -16.19
CA VAL A 43 13.10 -19.57 -16.87
C VAL A 43 14.50 -19.64 -17.46
N ARG A 44 14.60 -20.01 -18.75
CA ARG A 44 15.79 -19.70 -19.52
C ARG A 44 15.95 -18.22 -19.27
N ARG A 45 17.00 -17.85 -18.53
CA ARG A 45 17.60 -16.52 -18.60
C ARG A 45 17.84 -16.30 -20.09
N VAL A 46 16.84 -15.72 -20.76
CA VAL A 46 17.03 -15.11 -22.05
C VAL A 46 18.03 -14.02 -21.74
N GLN A 47 19.21 -14.14 -22.35
CA GLN A 47 20.28 -13.15 -22.18
C GLN A 47 19.69 -11.75 -22.38
N PRO A 48 20.05 -10.76 -21.55
CA PRO A 48 19.49 -9.41 -21.59
C PRO A 48 19.84 -8.62 -22.86
N SER A 49 20.52 -9.22 -23.84
CA SER A 49 21.00 -8.57 -25.06
C SER A 49 19.96 -8.41 -26.17
N TYR A 50 18.84 -9.14 -26.17
CA TYR A 50 17.85 -9.10 -27.27
C TYR A 50 16.71 -8.08 -27.05
N TYR A 51 16.45 -7.65 -25.81
CA TYR A 51 15.43 -6.65 -25.51
C TYR A 51 15.92 -5.21 -25.71
N GLN A 52 17.25 -4.98 -25.63
CA GLN A 52 17.83 -3.67 -25.88
C GLN A 52 17.76 -3.28 -27.37
N THR A 53 17.89 -4.24 -28.29
CA THR A 53 17.88 -3.99 -29.74
C THR A 53 16.49 -3.73 -30.31
N ILE A 54 15.44 -4.42 -29.84
CA ILE A 54 14.06 -4.19 -30.32
C ILE A 54 13.48 -2.88 -29.76
N GLN A 55 13.72 -2.55 -28.49
CA GLN A 55 13.32 -1.24 -27.93
C GLN A 55 14.14 -0.06 -28.47
N GLN A 56 15.40 -0.27 -28.90
CA GLN A 56 16.17 0.75 -29.61
C GLN A 56 15.67 0.96 -31.04
N LEU A 57 15.23 -0.10 -31.73
CA LEU A 57 14.63 -0.01 -33.07
C LEU A 57 13.24 0.67 -33.04
N GLU A 58 12.37 0.34 -32.09
CA GLU A 58 11.07 1.01 -31.94
C GLU A 58 11.22 2.50 -31.55
N LYS A 59 12.18 2.84 -30.66
CA LYS A 59 12.48 4.24 -30.31
C LYS A 59 13.08 5.03 -31.48
N MET A 60 13.83 4.38 -32.39
CA MET A 60 14.34 5.02 -33.60
C MET A 60 13.24 5.28 -34.63
N ILE A 61 12.29 4.36 -34.79
CA ILE A 61 11.15 4.49 -35.74
C ILE A 61 10.16 5.58 -35.28
N ASP A 62 9.91 5.68 -33.96
CA ASP A 62 9.07 6.75 -33.40
C ASP A 62 9.73 8.13 -33.47
N HIS A 63 11.04 8.24 -33.24
CA HIS A 63 11.76 9.51 -33.39
C HIS A 63 11.82 10.00 -34.85
N GLU A 64 11.92 9.11 -35.84
CA GLU A 64 11.97 9.52 -37.24
C GLU A 64 10.61 9.96 -37.80
N GLN A 65 9.49 9.37 -37.33
CA GLN A 65 8.14 9.77 -37.74
C GLN A 65 7.63 11.03 -37.04
N VAL A 66 8.02 11.27 -35.78
CA VAL A 66 7.68 12.49 -35.03
C VAL A 66 8.42 13.71 -35.59
N LEU A 67 9.69 13.55 -36.00
CA LEU A 67 10.49 14.63 -36.59
C LEU A 67 10.04 15.02 -38.01
N ARG A 68 9.42 14.10 -38.78
CA ARG A 68 8.88 14.43 -40.12
C ARG A 68 7.50 15.09 -40.08
N ARG A 69 6.70 14.88 -39.03
CA ARG A 69 5.34 15.45 -38.91
C ARG A 69 5.29 16.86 -38.31
N HIS A 70 6.25 17.27 -37.49
CA HIS A 70 6.23 18.59 -36.84
C HIS A 70 6.92 19.73 -37.61
N ARG A 71 7.36 19.52 -38.86
CA ARG A 71 8.11 20.56 -39.59
C ARG A 71 7.26 21.64 -40.29
N LYS A 72 5.92 21.54 -40.36
CA LYS A 72 5.13 22.50 -41.16
C LYS A 72 3.72 22.89 -40.67
N SER A 73 3.34 22.62 -39.42
CA SER A 73 2.00 23.05 -38.97
C SER A 73 1.90 23.16 -37.46
N ILE A 74 2.13 24.35 -36.91
CA ILE A 74 1.44 24.95 -35.74
C ILE A 74 1.78 26.46 -35.77
N PRO A 75 0.79 27.38 -35.65
CA PRO A 75 0.98 28.84 -35.70
C PRO A 75 1.51 29.45 -34.38
N ASP A 76 2.16 30.61 -34.50
CA ASP A 76 3.10 31.27 -33.56
C ASP A 76 2.55 31.77 -32.20
N GLU A 77 1.37 31.33 -31.74
CA GLU A 77 0.75 31.87 -30.50
C GLU A 77 0.85 30.96 -29.26
N TYR A 78 1.61 29.87 -29.30
CA TYR A 78 1.82 29.01 -28.14
C TYR A 78 3.29 28.59 -27.96
N PHE A 79 4.18 29.55 -27.72
CA PHE A 79 5.42 29.33 -26.96
C PHE A 79 5.83 30.62 -26.25
N THR A 80 5.46 30.74 -24.97
CA THR A 80 6.11 31.67 -24.03
C THR A 80 7.00 30.84 -23.11
N GLU A 81 8.25 30.64 -23.51
CA GLU A 81 9.38 30.34 -22.62
C GLU A 81 10.68 30.65 -23.40
N PHE A 82 11.52 31.48 -22.79
CA PHE A 82 12.60 32.24 -23.44
C PHE A 82 13.72 31.36 -24.05
N SER A 83 14.09 31.64 -25.31
CA SER A 83 15.18 30.98 -26.03
C SER A 83 16.49 31.79 -25.93
N ALA A 84 17.60 31.10 -25.63
CA ALA A 84 18.95 31.64 -25.51
C ALA A 84 19.47 32.42 -26.73
N LEU A 85 18.79 32.36 -27.87
CA LEU A 85 19.09 33.19 -29.05
C LEU A 85 18.73 34.67 -28.87
N GLU A 86 17.73 35.00 -28.04
CA GLU A 86 17.29 36.39 -27.85
C GLU A 86 18.28 37.18 -26.96
N LEU A 87 18.96 36.50 -26.05
CA LEU A 87 20.03 37.02 -25.19
C LEU A 87 21.30 37.38 -26.00
N LEU A 88 21.66 36.55 -26.98
CA LEU A 88 22.82 36.78 -27.85
C LEU A 88 22.61 37.96 -28.82
N ASP A 89 21.38 38.19 -29.26
CA ASP A 89 21.06 39.28 -30.19
C ASP A 89 20.90 40.64 -29.48
N ARG A 90 20.55 40.65 -28.19
CA ARG A 90 20.51 41.85 -27.35
C ARG A 90 21.90 42.27 -26.86
N HIS A 91 22.81 41.31 -26.65
CA HIS A 91 24.21 41.62 -26.30
C HIS A 91 24.97 42.30 -27.45
N ARG A 92 24.61 42.03 -28.71
CA ARG A 92 25.12 42.78 -29.88
C ARG A 92 24.67 44.25 -29.93
N ARG A 93 23.64 44.65 -29.18
CA ARG A 93 23.07 46.01 -29.19
C ARG A 93 23.57 46.93 -28.08
N GLY A 94 24.48 46.47 -27.21
CA GLY A 94 25.26 47.34 -26.32
C GLY A 94 24.49 48.04 -25.18
N GLN A 95 23.51 47.38 -24.56
CA GLN A 95 22.86 47.91 -23.34
C GLN A 95 23.57 47.42 -22.06
N PRO A 96 23.67 48.26 -21.01
CA PRO A 96 24.41 47.93 -19.78
C PRO A 96 23.67 46.92 -18.89
N ILE A 97 24.46 46.02 -18.32
CA ILE A 97 24.07 44.91 -17.43
C ILE A 97 24.03 45.46 -15.99
N SER A 98 22.91 46.01 -15.53
CA SER A 98 22.72 46.27 -14.10
C SER A 98 21.39 45.79 -13.52
N ASP A 99 20.43 45.35 -14.34
CA ASP A 99 19.04 45.16 -13.85
C ASP A 99 18.49 43.73 -14.02
N TYR A 100 19.33 42.72 -14.29
CA TYR A 100 18.84 41.34 -14.58
C TYR A 100 19.66 40.22 -13.91
N THR A 101 19.81 40.25 -12.58
CA THR A 101 20.45 39.15 -11.81
C THR A 101 19.49 38.27 -11.01
N ASP A 102 18.17 38.37 -11.20
CA ASP A 102 17.22 37.68 -10.31
C ASP A 102 16.63 36.34 -10.81
N GLU A 103 16.92 35.86 -12.03
CA GLU A 103 16.27 34.64 -12.53
C GLU A 103 17.17 33.55 -13.15
N PHE A 104 18.48 33.58 -12.92
CA PHE A 104 19.37 32.47 -13.31
C PHE A 104 20.29 32.03 -12.16
N SER A 105 19.72 31.32 -11.17
CA SER A 105 20.40 30.23 -10.44
C SER A 105 19.40 29.44 -9.58
N ALA A 106 18.87 28.36 -10.13
CA ALA A 106 18.10 27.39 -9.34
C ALA A 106 18.99 26.53 -8.43
N ASP A 107 20.32 26.56 -8.62
CA ASP A 107 21.28 25.81 -7.83
C ASP A 107 21.90 26.68 -6.72
N PRO A 108 21.55 26.47 -5.44
CA PRO A 108 22.10 27.24 -4.32
C PRO A 108 23.59 26.94 -4.03
N PHE A 109 24.19 26.05 -4.80
CA PHE A 109 25.56 25.54 -4.60
C PHE A 109 26.57 26.15 -5.57
N GLU A 110 26.15 26.72 -6.73
CA GLU A 110 27.07 27.34 -7.69
C GLU A 110 27.72 28.63 -7.15
N ASP A 111 27.01 29.38 -6.30
CA ASP A 111 27.52 30.61 -5.66
C ASP A 111 28.74 30.36 -4.77
N VAL A 112 28.96 29.11 -4.33
CA VAL A 112 30.13 28.72 -3.56
C VAL A 112 31.41 28.68 -4.40
N TYR A 113 31.28 28.45 -5.70
CA TYR A 113 32.39 28.18 -6.61
C TYR A 113 32.83 29.39 -7.45
N PHE A 114 31.94 30.35 -7.73
CA PHE A 114 32.21 31.45 -8.68
C PHE A 114 33.21 32.53 -8.21
N LEU A 115 33.51 32.64 -6.91
CA LEU A 115 34.20 33.83 -6.33
C LEU A 115 35.73 33.74 -6.19
N ARG A 116 36.40 32.72 -6.75
CA ARG A 116 37.89 32.64 -6.71
C ARG A 116 38.59 33.37 -7.87
N ILE A 117 37.86 33.82 -8.89
CA ILE A 117 38.42 34.47 -10.09
C ILE A 117 38.82 35.93 -9.82
N PHE A 118 38.19 36.65 -8.88
CA PHE A 118 38.48 38.07 -8.65
C PHE A 118 39.69 38.35 -7.74
N HIS A 119 40.16 37.38 -6.95
CA HIS A 119 41.19 37.64 -5.94
C HIS A 119 42.63 37.64 -6.47
N LEU A 120 42.87 37.18 -7.70
CA LEU A 120 44.20 37.10 -8.33
C LEU A 120 44.52 38.25 -9.30
N TRP A 121 43.55 39.12 -9.62
CA TRP A 121 43.73 40.22 -10.58
C TRP A 121 44.04 41.59 -9.92
N GLY A 122 44.05 41.67 -8.58
CA GLY A 122 44.16 42.92 -7.83
C GLY A 122 45.55 43.30 -7.29
N ARG A 123 46.61 42.53 -7.59
CA ARG A 123 47.94 42.74 -6.95
C ARG A 123 49.09 42.77 -7.96
N ARG A 124 49.07 43.78 -8.87
CA ARG A 124 50.26 44.32 -9.58
C ARG A 124 49.82 45.54 -10.41
N ARG A 125 49.71 46.70 -9.75
CA ARG A 125 49.74 48.01 -10.43
C ARG A 125 50.76 48.89 -9.72
N GLY A 126 51.98 48.87 -10.25
CA GLY A 126 53.03 49.82 -9.96
C GLY A 126 53.88 49.94 -11.22
N SER A 127 53.92 51.15 -11.77
CA SER A 127 54.86 51.61 -12.81
C SER A 127 54.89 50.82 -14.12
N PHE A 128 54.15 51.28 -15.13
CA PHE A 128 54.74 51.72 -16.42
C PHE A 128 53.63 52.32 -17.29
N ALA A 129 53.72 53.63 -17.49
CA ALA A 129 52.93 54.35 -18.48
C ALA A 129 53.56 54.18 -19.87
N ARG A 130 52.69 54.28 -20.89
CA ARG A 130 52.91 54.57 -22.32
C ARG A 130 52.75 53.42 -23.34
N ARG A 131 52.05 53.82 -24.41
CA ARG A 131 51.92 53.26 -25.76
C ARG A 131 50.87 52.16 -25.99
N ARG A 132 49.68 52.64 -26.42
CA ARG A 132 48.88 51.98 -27.47
C ARG A 132 49.56 52.19 -28.83
N ARG A 133 49.92 51.11 -29.53
CA ARG A 133 49.39 50.75 -30.88
C ARG A 133 50.21 49.60 -31.50
N ARG A 134 49.44 48.65 -32.03
CA ARG A 134 49.66 47.69 -33.13
C ARG A 134 50.44 46.40 -32.89
N ASN A 135 49.74 45.34 -33.31
CA ASN A 135 50.15 44.02 -33.79
C ASN A 135 50.40 42.90 -32.78
N ARG A 136 49.28 42.20 -32.50
CA ARG A 136 49.02 40.81 -32.94
C ARG A 136 50.14 39.81 -32.63
N PHE A 137 49.97 39.09 -31.52
CA PHE A 137 50.37 37.69 -31.41
C PHE A 137 49.14 36.87 -31.04
N LEU A 138 48.89 35.85 -31.86
CA LEU A 138 47.90 34.81 -31.61
C LEU A 138 48.22 34.11 -30.28
N CYS A 139 47.21 33.82 -29.48
CA CYS A 139 47.27 32.74 -28.51
C CYS A 139 46.19 31.74 -28.90
N ASP A 140 46.62 30.51 -29.15
CA ASP A 140 45.85 29.40 -29.69
C ASP A 140 44.57 29.10 -28.89
N SER A 141 43.52 28.76 -29.63
CA SER A 141 42.23 28.26 -29.13
C SER A 141 42.31 26.91 -28.40
N GLN A 142 43.45 26.21 -28.47
CA GLN A 142 43.67 24.93 -27.80
C GLN A 142 43.97 25.04 -26.28
N CYS A 143 44.26 26.23 -25.75
CA CYS A 143 44.54 26.40 -24.32
C CYS A 143 43.25 26.64 -23.46
N SER A 144 42.15 27.07 -24.08
CA SER A 144 40.89 27.39 -23.38
C SER A 144 40.14 26.14 -22.91
N GLN A 145 39.99 25.14 -23.80
CA GLN A 145 39.25 23.91 -23.46
C GLN A 145 39.95 23.06 -22.40
N ARG A 146 41.29 23.06 -22.36
CA ARG A 146 42.04 22.28 -21.36
C ARG A 146 42.00 22.91 -19.96
N CYS A 147 41.70 24.20 -19.85
CA CYS A 147 41.57 24.91 -18.58
C CYS A 147 40.16 24.84 -17.99
N GLU A 148 39.10 24.78 -18.81
CA GLU A 148 37.72 24.57 -18.33
C GLU A 148 37.55 23.17 -17.71
N TYR A 149 38.01 22.11 -18.40
CA TYR A 149 37.95 20.75 -17.88
C TYR A 149 38.79 20.51 -16.61
N PHE A 150 39.84 21.31 -16.39
CA PHE A 150 40.71 21.19 -15.20
C PHE A 150 40.26 22.05 -14.03
N THR A 151 39.48 23.12 -14.29
CA THR A 151 38.91 23.96 -13.23
C THR A 151 37.67 23.33 -12.61
N GLU A 152 36.79 22.69 -13.39
CA GLU A 152 35.63 21.96 -12.84
C GLU A 152 36.03 20.78 -11.94
N LYS A 153 37.06 19.99 -12.32
CA LYS A 153 37.48 18.81 -11.54
C LYS A 153 38.18 19.13 -10.22
N LYS A 154 38.72 20.34 -10.05
CA LYS A 154 39.46 20.71 -8.82
C LYS A 154 38.54 21.01 -7.63
N TYR A 155 37.24 21.19 -7.89
CA TYR A 155 36.25 21.56 -6.87
C TYR A 155 35.51 20.37 -6.23
N ILE A 156 35.62 19.17 -6.80
CA ILE A 156 34.99 17.94 -6.28
C ILE A 156 35.82 17.35 -5.12
N MET A 157 37.10 17.75 -4.99
CA MET A 157 38.07 17.21 -4.03
C MET A 157 38.41 18.19 -2.89
N ALA A 158 37.46 19.00 -2.43
CA ALA A 158 37.66 19.83 -1.23
C ALA A 158 37.63 18.96 0.03
N THR A 159 38.58 19.16 0.95
CA THR A 159 38.61 18.50 2.26
C THR A 159 37.61 19.13 3.21
N ASP A 160 37.15 18.37 4.22
CA ASP A 160 36.12 18.82 5.16
C ASP A 160 36.53 20.10 5.91
N ASP A 161 37.82 20.23 6.24
CA ASP A 161 38.39 21.44 6.87
C ASP A 161 38.30 22.69 5.97
N GLU A 162 38.48 22.51 4.66
CA GLU A 162 38.34 23.59 3.69
C GLU A 162 36.89 24.04 3.54
N ILE A 163 35.95 23.08 3.58
CA ILE A 163 34.50 23.34 3.54
C ILE A 163 34.07 24.12 4.79
N ILE A 164 34.49 23.69 5.99
CA ILE A 164 34.19 24.38 7.25
C ILE A 164 34.76 25.80 7.26
N LYS A 165 36.00 25.98 6.79
CA LYS A 165 36.66 27.30 6.74
C LYS A 165 35.97 28.24 5.75
N ALA A 166 35.56 27.74 4.58
CA ALA A 166 34.82 28.52 3.60
C ALA A 166 33.43 28.92 4.10
N TYR A 167 32.72 28.00 4.76
CA TYR A 167 31.41 28.25 5.36
C TYR A 167 31.47 29.36 6.43
N ARG A 168 32.42 29.28 7.38
CA ARG A 168 32.62 30.30 8.42
C ARG A 168 32.86 31.69 7.83
N LYS A 169 33.73 31.78 6.82
CA LYS A 169 34.05 33.06 6.15
C LYS A 169 32.82 33.67 5.45
N ARG A 170 31.99 32.85 4.81
CA ARG A 170 30.79 33.30 4.10
C ARG A 170 29.66 33.66 5.05
N CYS A 171 29.48 32.94 6.15
CA CYS A 171 28.51 33.31 7.20
C CYS A 171 28.79 34.69 7.80
N LEU A 172 30.07 35.05 7.98
CA LEU A 172 30.48 36.39 8.43
C LEU A 172 30.21 37.50 7.40
N MET A 173 30.13 37.14 6.11
CA MET A 173 29.86 38.09 5.02
C MET A 173 28.36 38.32 4.84
N PHE A 174 27.57 37.25 4.88
CA PHE A 174 26.12 37.25 4.64
C PHE A 174 25.30 37.18 5.93
N HIS A 175 25.82 37.68 7.04
CA HIS A 175 25.07 37.74 8.30
C HIS A 175 23.99 38.85 8.20
N PRO A 176 22.72 38.58 8.54
CA PRO A 176 21.64 39.55 8.39
C PRO A 176 21.84 40.84 9.22
N ASP A 177 22.60 40.77 10.32
CA ASP A 177 22.93 41.95 11.15
C ASP A 177 23.92 42.91 10.49
N ARG A 178 24.55 42.51 9.38
CA ARG A 178 25.56 43.33 8.70
C ARG A 178 24.95 44.28 7.64
N PHE A 179 23.68 44.08 7.31
CA PHE A 179 22.95 44.84 6.31
C PHE A 179 21.89 45.71 7.00
N THR A 180 21.86 46.99 6.64
CA THR A 180 20.97 48.00 7.26
C THR A 180 19.65 48.12 6.50
N ASP A 181 19.69 47.85 5.19
CA ASP A 181 18.54 47.94 4.30
C ASP A 181 17.68 46.67 4.36
N ASN A 182 16.36 46.85 4.37
CA ASN A 182 15.41 45.74 4.56
C ASN A 182 15.43 44.72 3.41
N ASP A 183 15.72 45.14 2.18
CA ASP A 183 15.76 44.24 1.02
C ASP A 183 17.09 43.47 0.96
N GLU A 184 18.22 44.14 1.19
CA GLU A 184 19.53 43.48 1.31
C GLU A 184 19.58 42.48 2.48
N LYS A 185 18.85 42.77 3.56
CA LYS A 185 18.73 41.86 4.71
C LYS A 185 18.00 40.57 4.35
N LYS A 186 16.92 40.65 3.56
CA LYS A 186 16.21 39.47 3.05
C LYS A 186 17.08 38.66 2.10
N ASP A 187 17.90 39.32 1.29
CA ASP A 187 18.81 38.65 0.36
C ASP A 187 19.93 37.92 1.09
N ALA A 188 20.53 38.58 2.08
CA ALA A 188 21.51 37.98 2.97
C ALA A 188 20.93 36.77 3.71
N GLU A 189 19.69 36.85 4.19
CA GLU A 189 18.99 35.74 4.83
C GLU A 189 18.76 34.56 3.87
N ARG A 190 18.30 34.81 2.63
CA ARG A 190 18.15 33.77 1.59
C ARG A 190 19.47 33.06 1.31
N VAL A 191 20.56 33.81 1.15
CA VAL A 191 21.90 33.26 0.90
C VAL A 191 22.43 32.51 2.12
N PHE A 192 22.16 32.99 3.34
CA PHE A 192 22.56 32.34 4.58
C PHE A 192 21.91 30.96 4.75
N VAL A 193 20.60 30.85 4.45
CA VAL A 193 19.87 29.57 4.48
C VAL A 193 20.46 28.58 3.44
N LYS A 194 20.73 29.07 2.22
CA LYS A 194 21.39 28.28 1.16
C LYS A 194 22.76 27.78 1.59
N LEU A 195 23.59 28.64 2.19
CA LEU A 195 24.93 28.29 2.68
C LEU A 195 24.90 27.23 3.78
N ARG A 196 23.96 27.35 4.71
CA ARG A 196 23.77 26.37 5.79
C ARG A 196 23.39 25.00 5.22
N ARG A 197 22.40 24.96 4.32
CA ARG A 197 22.00 23.73 3.63
C ARG A 197 23.17 23.11 2.86
N ALA A 198 23.98 23.93 2.20
CA ALA A 198 25.14 23.45 1.47
C ALA A 198 26.22 22.85 2.37
N HIS A 199 26.49 23.49 3.50
CA HIS A 199 27.44 22.96 4.49
C HIS A 199 26.98 21.62 5.09
N GLU A 200 25.68 21.50 5.42
CA GLU A 200 25.11 20.25 5.96
C GLU A 200 25.26 19.08 4.96
N VAL A 201 24.96 19.32 3.67
CA VAL A 201 25.05 18.31 2.60
C VAL A 201 26.49 17.92 2.29
N LEU A 202 27.40 18.88 2.21
CA LEU A 202 28.80 18.63 1.83
C LEU A 202 29.62 18.00 2.96
N LEU A 203 29.22 18.19 4.23
CA LEU A 203 29.88 17.61 5.40
C LEU A 203 29.48 16.14 5.61
N ASP A 204 28.26 15.74 5.24
CA ASP A 204 27.87 14.33 5.27
C ASP A 204 28.42 13.61 4.02
N PRO A 205 29.36 12.66 4.15
CA PRO A 205 29.93 11.94 3.01
C PRO A 205 28.86 11.23 2.17
N LYS A 206 27.71 10.88 2.77
CA LYS A 206 26.61 10.20 2.08
C LYS A 206 25.81 11.17 1.20
N GLN A 207 25.43 12.31 1.76
CA GLN A 207 24.69 13.34 1.02
C GLN A 207 25.56 13.94 -0.08
N ARG A 208 26.87 14.11 0.18
CA ARG A 208 27.84 14.51 -0.82
C ARG A 208 27.93 13.53 -1.99
N ALA A 209 27.97 12.22 -1.74
CA ALA A 209 27.99 11.22 -2.82
C ALA A 209 26.71 11.23 -3.68
N ILE A 210 25.54 11.46 -3.08
CA ILE A 210 24.26 11.60 -3.79
C ILE A 210 24.28 12.88 -4.64
N TYR A 211 24.71 14.00 -4.05
CA TYR A 211 24.83 15.28 -4.72
C TYR A 211 25.80 15.22 -5.91
N ASP A 212 26.96 14.59 -5.74
CA ASP A 212 27.96 14.43 -6.80
C ASP A 212 27.45 13.55 -7.96
N ALA A 213 26.55 12.59 -7.67
CA ALA A 213 26.03 11.66 -8.68
C ALA A 213 24.78 12.17 -9.42
N LEU A 214 23.91 12.92 -8.73
CA LEU A 214 22.53 13.24 -9.15
C LEU A 214 22.15 14.74 -8.99
N GLY A 215 23.01 15.55 -8.36
CA GLY A 215 22.74 16.96 -8.07
C GLY A 215 21.67 17.16 -6.99
N VAL A 216 21.07 18.35 -6.97
CA VAL A 216 20.08 18.77 -5.95
C VAL A 216 18.83 17.88 -5.95
N GLN A 217 18.41 17.38 -7.12
CA GLN A 217 17.23 16.51 -7.26
C GLN A 217 17.37 15.17 -6.50
N GLY A 218 18.60 14.66 -6.39
CA GLY A 218 18.90 13.46 -5.61
C GLY A 218 18.66 13.66 -4.11
N LEU A 219 18.95 14.87 -3.59
CA LEU A 219 18.80 15.21 -2.18
C LEU A 219 17.34 15.40 -1.76
N ASP A 220 16.49 15.89 -2.67
CA ASP A 220 15.05 16.11 -2.42
C ASP A 220 14.23 14.81 -2.50
N THR A 221 14.85 13.70 -2.96
CA THR A 221 14.18 12.41 -3.08
C THR A 221 14.15 11.68 -1.74
N GLN A 222 12.96 11.57 -1.15
CA GLN A 222 12.72 10.79 0.06
C GLN A 222 12.82 9.28 -0.25
N GLY A 223 13.40 8.48 0.66
CA GLY A 223 13.46 7.02 0.53
C GLY A 223 14.85 6.38 0.39
N TRP A 224 15.94 7.15 0.46
CA TRP A 224 17.32 6.64 0.49
C TRP A 224 17.63 5.69 1.67
N GLU A 225 16.75 5.63 2.66
CA GLU A 225 16.84 4.71 3.82
C GLU A 225 16.50 3.26 3.45
N LEU A 226 15.73 3.05 2.38
CA LEU A 226 15.22 1.72 1.97
C LEU A 226 16.21 0.92 1.11
N VAL A 227 17.33 1.53 0.70
CA VAL A 227 18.28 0.93 -0.25
C VAL A 227 19.66 0.77 0.39
N SER A 228 20.31 -0.37 0.11
CA SER A 228 21.67 -0.63 0.57
C SER A 228 22.64 0.38 -0.04
N ARG A 229 23.20 1.23 0.82
CA ARG A 229 24.06 2.36 0.43
C ARG A 229 25.32 1.86 -0.27
N SER A 230 25.37 2.01 -1.59
CA SER A 230 26.56 1.69 -2.38
C SER A 230 27.33 2.97 -2.72
N ALA A 231 28.66 2.94 -2.60
CA ALA A 231 29.50 4.12 -2.83
C ALA A 231 29.77 4.42 -4.33
N ASN A 232 29.26 3.58 -5.24
CA ASN A 232 29.53 3.70 -6.67
C ASN A 232 28.52 4.65 -7.34
N PRO A 233 28.94 5.72 -8.04
CA PRO A 233 28.03 6.68 -8.67
C PRO A 233 27.03 6.06 -9.66
N GLU A 234 27.39 4.97 -10.35
CA GLU A 234 26.47 4.28 -11.26
C GLU A 234 25.33 3.56 -10.53
N ASN A 235 25.63 2.99 -9.36
CA ASN A 235 24.62 2.32 -8.55
C ASN A 235 23.69 3.36 -7.93
N ILE A 236 24.22 4.46 -7.40
CA ILE A 236 23.44 5.59 -6.86
C ILE A 236 22.43 6.10 -7.90
N ARG A 237 22.81 6.21 -9.19
CA ARG A 237 21.89 6.59 -10.28
C ARG A 237 20.79 5.55 -10.52
N LYS A 238 21.13 4.26 -10.57
CA LYS A 238 20.14 3.18 -10.73
C LYS A 238 19.18 3.10 -9.55
N GLU A 239 19.70 3.31 -8.34
CA GLU A 239 18.92 3.35 -7.10
C GLU A 239 17.94 4.54 -7.10
N TYR A 240 18.39 5.71 -7.56
CA TYR A 240 17.53 6.89 -7.74
C TYR A 240 16.43 6.67 -8.79
N GLU A 241 16.76 6.14 -9.97
CA GLU A 241 15.76 5.80 -10.98
C GLU A 241 14.72 4.81 -10.44
N PHE A 242 15.16 3.85 -9.64
CA PHE A 242 14.27 2.89 -8.99
C PHE A 242 13.33 3.56 -7.97
N LEU A 243 13.85 4.43 -7.10
CA LEU A 243 13.06 5.20 -6.14
C LEU A 243 12.05 6.13 -6.84
N GLN A 244 12.45 6.78 -7.92
CA GLN A 244 11.58 7.65 -8.70
C GLN A 244 10.40 6.85 -9.29
N ARG A 245 10.66 5.67 -9.89
CA ARG A 245 9.60 4.78 -10.40
C ARG A 245 8.66 4.30 -9.29
N LEU A 246 9.18 4.01 -8.10
CA LEU A 246 8.34 3.63 -6.95
C LEU A 246 7.43 4.77 -6.52
N LYS A 247 7.98 5.99 -6.36
CA LYS A 247 7.23 7.18 -5.98
C LYS A 247 6.16 7.54 -7.02
N GLU A 248 6.51 7.51 -8.31
CA GLU A 248 5.56 7.73 -9.40
C GLU A 248 4.43 6.70 -9.38
N ARG A 249 4.76 5.43 -9.13
CA ARG A 249 3.76 4.36 -9.01
C ARG A 249 2.86 4.55 -7.78
N GLU A 250 3.40 5.00 -6.66
CA GLU A 250 2.62 5.29 -5.45
C GLU A 250 1.66 6.45 -5.67
N LEU A 251 2.16 7.57 -6.23
CA LEU A 251 1.33 8.72 -6.62
C LEU A 251 0.25 8.32 -7.63
N MET A 252 0.57 7.45 -8.59
CA MET A 252 -0.39 6.90 -9.53
C MET A 252 -1.48 6.08 -8.82
N LEU A 253 -1.12 5.18 -7.91
CA LEU A 253 -2.08 4.35 -7.16
C LEU A 253 -2.95 5.16 -6.17
N GLN A 254 -2.44 6.29 -5.67
CA GLN A 254 -3.22 7.24 -4.86
C GLN A 254 -4.28 7.97 -5.70
N ARG A 255 -3.99 8.27 -6.98
CA ARG A 255 -4.90 9.00 -7.87
C ARG A 255 -5.85 8.09 -8.64
N VAL A 256 -5.37 6.91 -9.02
CA VAL A 256 -6.06 5.96 -9.87
C VAL A 256 -6.35 4.70 -9.08
N HIS A 257 -7.63 4.38 -8.93
CA HIS A 257 -8.10 3.16 -8.29
C HIS A 257 -8.72 2.24 -9.34
N PRO A 258 -7.92 1.37 -9.98
CA PRO A 258 -8.46 0.35 -10.86
C PRO A 258 -9.10 -0.74 -10.02
N THR A 259 -10.28 -1.20 -10.39
CA THR A 259 -10.90 -2.39 -9.83
C THR A 259 -11.35 -3.29 -10.96
N SER A 260 -10.97 -4.57 -10.90
CA SER A 260 -11.38 -5.56 -11.88
C SER A 260 -12.14 -6.68 -11.20
N THR A 261 -13.27 -7.09 -11.77
CA THR A 261 -13.98 -8.27 -11.33
C THR A 261 -14.18 -9.22 -12.49
N PHE A 262 -13.78 -10.48 -12.28
CA PHE A 262 -13.90 -11.54 -13.25
C PHE A 262 -14.77 -12.64 -12.66
N MET A 263 -15.87 -12.96 -13.34
CA MET A 263 -16.86 -13.93 -12.91
C MET A 263 -16.98 -15.08 -13.91
N ILE A 264 -16.88 -16.31 -13.42
CA ILE A 264 -17.18 -17.52 -14.19
C ILE A 264 -18.42 -18.18 -13.58
N LYS A 265 -19.37 -18.58 -14.43
CA LYS A 265 -20.53 -19.38 -14.03
C LYS A 265 -20.46 -20.74 -14.70
N THR A 266 -20.43 -21.81 -13.91
CA THR A 266 -20.39 -23.20 -14.37
C THR A 266 -21.60 -23.94 -13.81
N THR A 267 -22.21 -24.81 -14.60
CA THR A 267 -23.23 -25.76 -14.14
C THR A 267 -22.65 -27.16 -14.06
N VAL A 268 -22.92 -27.85 -12.96
CA VAL A 268 -22.60 -29.26 -12.71
C VAL A 268 -23.90 -30.04 -12.43
N ALA A 269 -25.06 -29.38 -12.48
CA ALA A 269 -26.35 -29.97 -12.11
C ALA A 269 -26.67 -31.24 -12.92
N GLY A 270 -26.33 -31.26 -14.21
CA GLY A 270 -26.52 -32.42 -15.09
C GLY A 270 -25.81 -33.69 -14.64
N MET A 271 -24.72 -33.60 -13.86
CA MET A 271 -24.00 -34.80 -13.41
C MET A 271 -24.80 -35.62 -12.38
N PHE A 272 -25.77 -35.00 -11.70
CA PHE A 272 -26.50 -35.61 -10.58
C PHE A 272 -27.92 -36.06 -10.95
N GLN A 273 -28.29 -35.98 -12.23
CA GLN A 273 -29.60 -36.41 -12.71
C GLN A 273 -29.77 -37.94 -12.64
N GLU A 274 -31.03 -38.35 -12.42
CA GLU A 274 -31.38 -39.75 -12.21
C GLU A 274 -31.20 -40.58 -13.47
N ASN A 275 -31.83 -40.13 -14.55
CA ASN A 275 -31.74 -40.75 -15.86
C ASN A 275 -30.33 -40.57 -16.43
N GLU A 276 -29.73 -41.65 -16.90
CA GLU A 276 -28.40 -41.59 -17.53
C GLU A 276 -28.42 -40.80 -18.84
N GLU A 277 -29.57 -40.76 -19.52
CA GLU A 277 -29.77 -40.03 -20.78
C GLU A 277 -29.72 -38.51 -20.59
N ASP A 278 -30.17 -38.02 -19.44
CA ASP A 278 -30.19 -36.59 -19.13
C ASP A 278 -28.82 -36.09 -18.61
N ARG A 279 -27.93 -37.01 -18.21
CA ARG A 279 -26.63 -36.63 -17.63
C ARG A 279 -25.73 -35.94 -18.66
N TYR A 280 -25.36 -34.70 -18.36
CA TYR A 280 -24.39 -33.94 -19.15
C TYR A 280 -23.14 -33.56 -18.34
N PRO A 281 -21.95 -33.48 -18.99
CA PRO A 281 -20.71 -33.04 -18.35
C PRO A 281 -20.83 -31.56 -17.93
N PRO A 282 -19.99 -31.07 -17.01
CA PRO A 282 -20.07 -29.70 -16.53
C PRO A 282 -19.96 -28.69 -17.68
N GLN A 283 -20.88 -27.73 -17.74
CA GLN A 283 -20.94 -26.73 -18.80
C GLN A 283 -20.68 -25.33 -18.27
N LEU A 284 -20.04 -24.50 -19.10
CA LEU A 284 -19.86 -23.08 -18.82
C LEU A 284 -21.15 -22.33 -19.18
N LEU A 285 -21.88 -21.84 -18.17
CA LEU A 285 -23.09 -21.03 -18.36
C LEU A 285 -22.77 -19.63 -18.88
N GLY A 286 -21.67 -19.04 -18.41
CA GLY A 286 -21.25 -17.73 -18.85
C GLY A 286 -20.04 -17.15 -18.14
N ILE A 287 -19.47 -16.11 -18.75
CA ILE A 287 -18.34 -15.34 -18.22
C ILE A 287 -18.76 -13.88 -18.13
N SER A 288 -18.38 -13.19 -17.05
CA SER A 288 -18.51 -11.75 -16.97
C SER A 288 -17.20 -11.12 -16.55
N LEU A 289 -16.76 -10.12 -17.31
CA LEU A 289 -15.62 -9.28 -16.98
C LEU A 289 -16.15 -7.88 -16.74
N SER A 290 -15.78 -7.28 -15.61
CA SER A 290 -15.96 -5.85 -15.40
C SER A 290 -14.66 -5.20 -14.95
N GLN A 291 -14.39 -4.04 -15.50
CA GLN A 291 -13.22 -3.23 -15.20
C GLN A 291 -13.69 -1.82 -14.97
N SER A 292 -13.25 -1.22 -13.88
CA SER A 292 -13.50 0.20 -13.61
C SER A 292 -12.24 0.87 -13.14
N VAL A 293 -12.12 2.15 -13.48
CA VAL A 293 -10.99 3.00 -13.13
C VAL A 293 -11.57 4.30 -12.64
N ASP A 294 -11.42 4.56 -11.34
CA ASP A 294 -11.73 5.85 -10.73
C ASP A 294 -10.44 6.69 -10.66
N CYS A 295 -10.48 7.88 -11.24
CA CYS A 295 -9.38 8.84 -11.26
C CYS A 295 -9.79 10.12 -10.52
N ALA A 296 -9.00 10.53 -9.53
CA ALA A 296 -9.14 11.84 -8.89
C ALA A 296 -8.44 12.90 -9.74
N PHE A 297 -9.22 13.69 -10.48
CA PHE A 297 -8.69 14.74 -11.34
C PHE A 297 -8.37 16.01 -10.55
N THR A 298 -9.23 16.38 -9.59
CA THR A 298 -8.97 17.41 -8.58
C THR A 298 -9.23 16.85 -7.19
N GLY A 299 -8.91 17.60 -6.13
CA GLY A 299 -9.28 17.22 -4.76
C GLY A 299 -10.80 17.11 -4.54
N VAL A 300 -11.60 17.68 -5.45
CA VAL A 300 -13.07 17.80 -5.36
C VAL A 300 -13.79 16.93 -6.39
N ASP A 301 -13.27 16.85 -7.62
CA ASP A 301 -13.86 16.13 -8.74
C ASP A 301 -13.14 14.80 -8.99
N ARG A 302 -13.92 13.72 -9.08
CA ARG A 302 -13.46 12.39 -9.47
C ARG A 302 -14.23 11.91 -10.68
N PHE A 303 -13.52 11.30 -11.62
CA PHE A 303 -14.08 10.71 -12.82
C PHE A 303 -13.82 9.22 -12.82
N GLY A 304 -14.88 8.44 -13.02
CA GLY A 304 -14.83 6.99 -13.11
C GLY A 304 -15.25 6.55 -14.50
N LEU A 305 -14.50 5.63 -15.09
CA LEU A 305 -14.94 4.89 -16.28
C LEU A 305 -15.06 3.42 -15.91
N SER A 306 -16.15 2.79 -16.32
CA SER A 306 -16.41 1.39 -16.07
C SER A 306 -16.94 0.70 -17.32
N GLY A 307 -16.43 -0.48 -17.61
CA GLY A 307 -16.90 -1.35 -18.67
C GLY A 307 -17.23 -2.71 -18.09
N ARG A 308 -18.34 -3.29 -18.53
CA ARG A 308 -18.73 -4.66 -18.20
C ARG A 308 -19.14 -5.37 -19.46
N VAL A 309 -18.60 -6.56 -19.65
CA VAL A 309 -19.01 -7.50 -20.70
C VAL A 309 -19.48 -8.77 -20.00
N LYS A 310 -20.65 -9.27 -20.39
CA LYS A 310 -21.16 -10.57 -19.95
C LYS A 310 -21.52 -11.39 -21.18
N THR A 311 -21.16 -12.67 -21.16
CA THR A 311 -21.55 -13.63 -22.19
C THR A 311 -22.15 -14.83 -21.48
N GLY A 312 -23.27 -15.34 -21.98
CA GLY A 312 -23.89 -16.55 -21.43
C GLY A 312 -24.99 -17.07 -22.33
N ASN A 313 -25.11 -18.40 -22.41
CA ASN A 313 -26.10 -19.10 -23.22
C ASN A 313 -26.21 -18.56 -24.67
N GLY A 314 -25.06 -18.30 -25.31
CA GLY A 314 -25.00 -17.81 -26.69
C GLY A 314 -25.37 -16.34 -26.90
N ARG A 315 -25.71 -15.57 -25.85
CA ARG A 315 -25.93 -14.12 -25.92
C ARG A 315 -24.86 -13.36 -25.15
N GLY A 316 -24.31 -12.32 -25.78
CA GLY A 316 -23.43 -11.35 -25.15
C GLY A 316 -24.17 -10.05 -24.89
N ASP A 317 -23.87 -9.38 -23.78
CA ASP A 317 -24.31 -8.02 -23.50
C ASP A 317 -23.16 -7.26 -22.84
N GLY A 318 -23.05 -5.98 -23.20
CA GLY A 318 -22.01 -5.07 -22.79
C GLY A 318 -22.63 -3.79 -22.26
N SER A 319 -22.07 -3.28 -21.17
CA SER A 319 -22.44 -1.98 -20.63
C SER A 319 -21.20 -1.15 -20.31
N VAL A 320 -21.17 0.08 -20.76
CA VAL A 320 -20.15 1.08 -20.42
C VAL A 320 -20.82 2.16 -19.59
N SER A 321 -20.23 2.54 -18.46
CA SER A 321 -20.72 3.64 -17.65
C SER A 321 -19.63 4.59 -17.23
N ALA A 322 -19.92 5.88 -17.39
CA ALA A 322 -19.08 6.99 -16.95
C ALA A 322 -19.73 7.63 -15.72
N VAL A 323 -18.92 7.85 -14.68
CA VAL A 323 -19.34 8.40 -13.40
C VAL A 323 -18.56 9.69 -13.15
N TRP A 324 -19.26 10.77 -12.82
CA TRP A 324 -18.65 12.00 -12.36
C TRP A 324 -19.12 12.28 -10.93
N LYS A 325 -18.18 12.30 -9.98
CA LYS A 325 -18.42 12.57 -8.57
C LYS A 325 -17.82 13.92 -8.22
N ARG A 326 -18.59 14.80 -7.60
CA ARG A 326 -18.16 16.12 -7.13
C ARG A 326 -18.58 16.33 -5.68
N VAL A 327 -17.62 16.68 -4.83
CA VAL A 327 -17.87 17.05 -3.43
C VAL A 327 -17.97 18.58 -3.31
N ALA A 328 -19.19 19.11 -3.39
CA ALA A 328 -19.45 20.55 -3.29
C ALA A 328 -19.84 20.94 -1.85
N GLY A 329 -18.83 21.15 -0.99
CA GLY A 329 -19.03 21.51 0.41
C GLY A 329 -19.75 20.41 1.19
N ASN A 330 -21.02 20.66 1.55
CA ASN A 330 -21.85 19.70 2.30
C ASN A 330 -22.71 18.79 1.41
N VAL A 331 -22.63 18.96 0.08
CA VAL A 331 -23.40 18.19 -0.90
C VAL A 331 -22.46 17.35 -1.75
N ASN A 332 -22.76 16.06 -1.84
CA ASN A 332 -22.08 15.14 -2.74
C ASN A 332 -22.97 14.92 -3.96
N LEU A 333 -22.46 15.27 -5.13
CA LEU A 333 -23.12 15.05 -6.41
C LEU A 333 -22.43 13.91 -7.13
N GLU A 334 -23.21 12.97 -7.66
CA GLU A 334 -22.73 11.85 -8.45
C GLU A 334 -23.64 11.67 -9.68
N ASN A 335 -23.09 11.96 -10.85
CA ASN A 335 -23.79 11.80 -12.13
C ASN A 335 -23.24 10.55 -12.81
N THR A 336 -24.09 9.57 -13.10
CA THR A 336 -23.71 8.38 -13.86
C THR A 336 -24.48 8.30 -15.16
N VAL A 337 -23.74 8.15 -16.25
CA VAL A 337 -24.27 7.83 -17.57
C VAL A 337 -23.91 6.39 -17.87
N SER A 338 -24.90 5.52 -18.07
CA SER A 338 -24.69 4.12 -18.43
C SER A 338 -25.29 3.83 -19.80
N LEU A 339 -24.46 3.32 -20.70
CA LEU A 339 -24.85 2.80 -22.00
C LEU A 339 -24.81 1.27 -21.94
N SER A 340 -25.96 0.62 -22.10
CA SER A 340 -26.08 -0.83 -22.30
C SER A 340 -26.58 -1.10 -23.72
N ALA A 341 -26.47 -2.33 -24.20
CA ALA A 341 -27.01 -2.71 -25.51
C ALA A 341 -28.50 -2.33 -25.69
N ASP A 342 -29.31 -2.47 -24.64
CA ASP A 342 -30.76 -2.29 -24.72
C ASP A 342 -31.27 -0.94 -24.18
N SER A 343 -30.46 -0.25 -23.37
CA SER A 343 -30.91 1.01 -22.75
C SER A 343 -29.79 1.97 -22.42
N VAL A 344 -30.12 3.26 -22.51
CA VAL A 344 -29.30 4.38 -22.02
C VAL A 344 -29.92 4.84 -20.71
N SER A 345 -29.14 4.95 -19.65
CA SER A 345 -29.62 5.50 -18.38
C SER A 345 -28.76 6.65 -17.89
N LEU A 346 -29.44 7.71 -17.48
CA LEU A 346 -28.86 8.90 -16.84
C LEU A 346 -29.32 8.88 -15.39
N THR A 347 -28.39 8.97 -14.45
CA THR A 347 -28.70 9.05 -13.02
C THR A 347 -27.97 10.23 -12.42
N CYS A 348 -28.67 11.04 -11.65
CA CYS A 348 -28.07 12.14 -10.90
C CYS A 348 -28.37 11.92 -9.43
N ARG A 349 -27.35 11.61 -8.63
CA ARG A 349 -27.47 11.34 -7.20
C ARG A 349 -26.93 12.54 -6.43
N ALA A 350 -27.82 13.22 -5.70
CA ALA A 350 -27.48 14.31 -4.81
C ALA A 350 -27.65 13.86 -3.37
N ALA A 351 -26.56 13.78 -2.61
CA ALA A 351 -26.55 13.43 -1.20
C ALA A 351 -26.16 14.63 -0.34
N ARG A 352 -26.91 14.88 0.73
CA ARG A 352 -26.61 15.92 1.71
C ARG A 352 -26.85 15.40 3.12
N ASN A 353 -25.91 15.69 4.01
CA ASN A 353 -26.13 15.51 5.45
C ASN A 353 -26.98 16.69 5.94
N VAL A 354 -28.24 16.43 6.30
CA VAL A 354 -29.16 17.48 6.78
C VAL A 354 -28.90 17.76 8.25
N PHE A 355 -28.66 16.70 9.05
CA PHE A 355 -28.33 16.79 10.46
C PHE A 355 -27.08 15.95 10.75
N THR A 356 -26.43 16.16 11.92
CA THR A 356 -25.29 15.33 12.37
C THR A 356 -25.60 13.84 12.42
N ARG A 357 -26.89 13.48 12.49
CA ARG A 357 -27.40 12.10 12.57
C ARG A 357 -28.20 11.64 11.35
N ALA A 358 -28.50 12.50 10.38
CA ALA A 358 -29.38 12.18 9.27
C ALA A 358 -28.84 12.65 7.91
N ALA A 359 -28.93 11.77 6.92
CA ALA A 359 -28.54 12.00 5.54
C ALA A 359 -29.74 11.80 4.61
N VAL A 360 -29.92 12.73 3.68
CA VAL A 360 -30.93 12.66 2.62
C VAL A 360 -30.20 12.50 1.29
N ILE A 361 -30.67 11.58 0.46
CA ILE A 361 -30.16 11.37 -0.90
C ILE A 361 -31.35 11.36 -1.84
N VAL A 362 -31.25 12.16 -2.90
CA VAL A 362 -32.23 12.25 -3.97
C VAL A 362 -31.54 11.78 -5.25
N GLN A 363 -32.12 10.79 -5.90
CA GLN A 363 -31.55 10.15 -7.08
C GLN A 363 -32.61 10.05 -8.19
N PRO A 364 -32.87 11.12 -8.95
CA PRO A 364 -33.55 11.04 -10.23
C PRO A 364 -32.75 10.20 -11.23
N GLN A 365 -33.47 9.39 -11.99
CA GLN A 365 -32.97 8.56 -13.06
C GLN A 365 -33.89 8.67 -14.27
N LEU A 366 -33.31 8.69 -15.45
CA LEU A 366 -34.02 8.64 -16.72
C LEU A 366 -33.44 7.50 -17.54
N GLN A 367 -34.24 6.47 -17.82
CA GLN A 367 -33.83 5.36 -18.66
C GLN A 367 -34.57 5.42 -20.00
N TYR A 368 -33.83 5.47 -21.10
CA TYR A 368 -34.36 5.31 -22.44
C TYR A 368 -34.18 3.87 -22.88
N ASN A 369 -35.28 3.18 -23.15
CA ASN A 369 -35.27 1.81 -23.65
C ASN A 369 -35.28 1.85 -25.18
N MET A 370 -34.23 1.32 -25.82
CA MET A 370 -34.11 1.37 -27.28
C MET A 370 -35.13 0.47 -28.00
N LEU A 371 -35.56 -0.63 -27.37
CA LEU A 371 -36.50 -1.59 -27.95
C LEU A 371 -37.94 -1.10 -28.00
N HIS A 372 -38.36 -0.30 -27.00
CA HIS A 372 -39.74 0.18 -26.86
C HIS A 372 -39.88 1.67 -27.16
N GLU A 373 -38.78 2.33 -27.55
CA GLU A 373 -38.71 3.78 -27.85
C GLU A 373 -39.35 4.67 -26.78
N ALA A 374 -39.23 4.26 -25.50
CA ALA A 374 -39.90 4.89 -24.38
C ALA A 374 -38.92 5.38 -23.32
N PHE A 375 -39.23 6.56 -22.76
CA PHE A 375 -38.55 7.10 -21.59
C PHE A 375 -39.22 6.62 -20.31
N ILE A 376 -38.43 6.08 -19.40
CA ILE A 376 -38.84 5.61 -18.08
C ILE A 376 -38.17 6.54 -17.06
N PRO A 377 -38.86 7.63 -16.65
CA PRO A 377 -38.38 8.46 -15.57
C PRO A 377 -38.58 7.73 -14.23
N SER A 378 -37.58 7.74 -13.36
CA SER A 378 -37.67 7.20 -12.01
C SER A 378 -37.00 8.14 -11.01
N ILE A 379 -37.44 8.09 -9.76
CA ILE A 379 -36.84 8.86 -8.67
C ILE A 379 -36.70 7.97 -7.44
N ALA A 380 -35.49 7.94 -6.89
CA ALA A 380 -35.19 7.26 -5.65
C ALA A 380 -34.91 8.29 -4.55
N LEU A 381 -35.66 8.23 -3.45
CA LEU A 381 -35.50 9.05 -2.26
C LEU A 381 -34.98 8.17 -1.14
N ILE A 382 -33.79 8.47 -0.63
CA ILE A 382 -33.15 7.71 0.45
C ILE A 382 -33.00 8.62 1.66
N TYR A 383 -33.58 8.19 2.77
CA TYR A 383 -33.41 8.83 4.06
C TYR A 383 -32.68 7.85 4.99
N SER A 384 -31.51 8.22 5.49
CA SER A 384 -30.78 7.42 6.48
C SER A 384 -30.59 8.21 7.77
N MET A 385 -30.84 7.58 8.91
CA MET A 385 -30.77 8.20 10.23
C MET A 385 -30.14 7.26 11.25
N LYS A 386 -29.25 7.79 12.08
CA LYS A 386 -28.74 7.11 13.28
C LYS A 386 -29.74 7.28 14.42
N LEU A 387 -30.54 6.25 14.68
CA LEU A 387 -31.53 6.21 15.75
C LEU A 387 -30.86 6.11 17.13
N HIS A 388 -29.81 5.30 17.24
CA HIS A 388 -29.01 5.07 18.45
C HIS A 388 -27.54 4.85 18.02
N PRO A 389 -26.52 5.03 18.89
CA PRO A 389 -25.12 4.70 18.56
C PRO A 389 -24.92 3.29 17.99
N ARG A 390 -25.80 2.35 18.35
CA ARG A 390 -25.81 0.95 17.89
C ARG A 390 -26.86 0.63 16.82
N TRP A 391 -27.72 1.57 16.45
CA TRP A 391 -28.81 1.34 15.51
C TRP A 391 -28.88 2.44 14.46
N GLN A 392 -28.79 2.02 13.20
CA GLN A 392 -28.98 2.89 12.05
C GLN A 392 -30.17 2.41 11.24
N GLY A 393 -31.08 3.33 10.94
CA GLY A 393 -32.22 3.09 10.05
C GLY A 393 -31.98 3.74 8.69
N SER A 394 -32.51 3.14 7.64
CA SER A 394 -32.71 3.82 6.35
C SER A 394 -34.03 3.43 5.72
N ILE A 395 -34.63 4.38 5.03
CA ILE A 395 -35.84 4.22 4.23
C ILE A 395 -35.48 4.64 2.81
N VAL A 396 -35.74 3.76 1.84
CA VAL A 396 -35.53 3.98 0.41
C VAL A 396 -36.88 3.88 -0.26
N LEU A 397 -37.33 4.97 -0.88
CA LEU A 397 -38.54 5.03 -1.68
C LEU A 397 -38.14 5.16 -3.15
N ASN A 398 -38.41 4.14 -3.95
CA ASN A 398 -38.22 4.13 -5.38
C ASN A 398 -39.59 4.30 -6.06
N ILE A 399 -39.73 5.38 -6.82
CA ILE A 399 -40.92 5.67 -7.62
C ILE A 399 -40.51 5.54 -9.08
N SER A 400 -41.17 4.64 -9.81
CA SER A 400 -40.95 4.39 -11.23
C SER A 400 -42.28 3.96 -11.87
N PRO A 401 -42.57 4.37 -13.12
CA PRO A 401 -43.77 3.94 -13.85
C PRO A 401 -43.96 2.43 -13.89
N ILE A 402 -42.86 1.66 -13.82
CA ILE A 402 -42.87 0.20 -13.98
C ILE A 402 -42.73 -0.51 -12.64
N ALA A 403 -42.01 0.06 -11.67
CA ALA A 403 -41.69 -0.63 -10.42
C ALA A 403 -41.55 0.34 -9.24
N ASN A 404 -42.63 0.49 -8.47
CA ASN A 404 -42.59 1.18 -7.18
C ASN A 404 -42.10 0.23 -6.08
N ALA A 405 -41.24 0.73 -5.20
CA ALA A 405 -40.75 -0.04 -4.06
C ALA A 405 -40.42 0.86 -2.87
N LEU A 406 -40.80 0.42 -1.67
CA LEU A 406 -40.42 1.02 -0.40
C LEU A 406 -39.57 0.00 0.37
N THR A 407 -38.29 0.30 0.57
CA THR A 407 -37.38 -0.53 1.37
C THR A 407 -37.07 0.15 2.70
N THR A 408 -37.39 -0.51 3.81
CA THR A 408 -36.98 -0.10 5.15
C THR A 408 -35.87 -1.03 5.63
N THR A 409 -34.75 -0.48 6.09
CA THR A 409 -33.59 -1.25 6.56
C THR A 409 -33.18 -0.79 7.96
N MET A 410 -32.89 -1.74 8.83
CA MET A 410 -32.40 -1.51 10.18
C MET A 410 -31.10 -2.28 10.37
N VAL A 411 -30.03 -1.56 10.72
CA VAL A 411 -28.69 -2.10 10.93
C VAL A 411 -28.33 -1.97 12.40
N HIS A 412 -28.04 -3.10 13.04
CA HIS A 412 -27.48 -3.17 14.38
C HIS A 412 -25.95 -3.26 14.30
N THR A 413 -25.26 -2.32 14.94
CA THR A 413 -23.80 -2.24 14.95
C THR A 413 -23.23 -2.55 16.33
N GLU A 414 -22.13 -3.30 16.34
CA GLU A 414 -21.32 -3.63 17.51
C GLU A 414 -19.85 -3.41 17.13
N ASN A 415 -19.09 -2.68 17.96
CA ASN A 415 -17.69 -2.32 17.70
C ASN A 415 -17.47 -1.72 16.30
N ASN A 416 -18.32 -0.76 15.90
CA ASN A 416 -18.31 -0.09 14.59
C ASN A 416 -18.56 -0.99 13.37
N HIS A 417 -18.95 -2.25 13.57
CA HIS A 417 -19.28 -3.14 12.48
C HIS A 417 -20.71 -3.67 12.57
N ALA A 418 -21.34 -3.97 11.43
CA ALA A 418 -22.69 -4.55 11.41
C ALA A 418 -22.68 -5.96 12.04
N LYS A 419 -23.59 -6.21 12.98
CA LYS A 419 -23.83 -7.51 13.63
C LYS A 419 -25.12 -8.15 13.12
N ALA A 420 -26.17 -7.36 12.97
CA ALA A 420 -27.43 -7.82 12.39
C ALA A 420 -28.00 -6.75 11.45
N VAL A 421 -28.60 -7.19 10.35
CA VAL A 421 -29.28 -6.33 9.38
C VAL A 421 -30.63 -6.93 9.05
N GLY A 422 -31.69 -6.17 9.24
CA GLY A 422 -33.03 -6.50 8.75
C GLY A 422 -33.44 -5.52 7.68
N SER A 423 -33.95 -6.00 6.55
CA SER A 423 -34.54 -5.16 5.52
C SER A 423 -35.86 -5.71 5.03
N LEU A 424 -36.88 -4.86 4.99
CA LEU A 424 -38.20 -5.14 4.45
C LEU A 424 -38.41 -4.27 3.20
N THR A 425 -38.53 -4.90 2.04
CA THR A 425 -38.89 -4.24 0.78
C THR A 425 -40.34 -4.57 0.44
N LEU A 426 -41.18 -3.55 0.40
CA LEU A 426 -42.55 -3.62 -0.05
C LEU A 426 -42.59 -3.12 -1.50
N SER A 427 -42.91 -4.01 -2.43
CA SER A 427 -43.11 -3.67 -3.84
C SER A 427 -44.31 -4.45 -4.36
N PRO A 428 -45.15 -3.87 -5.25
CA PRO A 428 -46.29 -4.57 -5.83
C PRO A 428 -45.90 -5.85 -6.57
N VAL A 429 -44.68 -5.89 -7.13
CA VAL A 429 -44.21 -7.01 -7.95
C VAL A 429 -43.35 -7.99 -7.14
N ASN A 430 -42.43 -7.48 -6.31
CA ASN A 430 -41.41 -8.28 -5.62
C ASN A 430 -41.21 -7.83 -4.18
N SER A 431 -42.16 -8.14 -3.30
CA SER A 431 -41.98 -7.91 -1.87
C SER A 431 -40.99 -8.93 -1.28
N ASN A 432 -40.05 -8.45 -0.45
CA ASN A 432 -39.07 -9.31 0.20
C ASN A 432 -38.73 -8.86 1.62
N VAL A 433 -38.37 -9.83 2.44
CA VAL A 433 -37.81 -9.66 3.78
C VAL A 433 -36.44 -10.30 3.77
N ARG A 434 -35.40 -9.58 4.17
CA ARG A 434 -34.04 -10.10 4.27
C ARG A 434 -33.51 -9.87 5.67
N LEU A 435 -33.06 -10.95 6.30
CA LEU A 435 -32.40 -10.95 7.60
C LEU A 435 -30.98 -11.45 7.42
N VAL A 436 -30.02 -10.73 7.99
CA VAL A 436 -28.59 -11.05 7.91
C VAL A 436 -27.98 -10.95 9.30
N TYR A 437 -27.21 -11.96 9.67
CA TYR A 437 -26.49 -12.03 10.94
C TYR A 437 -25.01 -12.31 10.68
N PHE A 438 -24.14 -11.52 11.30
CA PHE A 438 -22.69 -11.60 11.15
C PHE A 438 -22.05 -12.17 12.41
N ILE A 439 -21.31 -13.26 12.25
CA ILE A 439 -20.45 -13.87 13.28
C ILE A 439 -19.01 -13.56 12.90
N ARG A 440 -18.32 -12.75 13.72
CA ARG A 440 -16.90 -12.42 13.51
C ARG A 440 -16.02 -13.20 14.47
N LYS A 441 -14.92 -13.76 13.96
CA LYS A 441 -13.87 -14.38 14.75
C LYS A 441 -12.57 -13.57 14.56
N PRO A 442 -12.19 -12.74 15.55
CA PRO A 442 -11.07 -11.81 15.40
C PRO A 442 -9.72 -12.51 15.22
N GLU A 443 -9.51 -13.66 15.86
CA GLU A 443 -8.26 -14.45 15.80
C GLU A 443 -7.80 -14.78 14.37
N ASN A 444 -8.74 -14.98 13.44
CA ASN A 444 -8.45 -15.41 12.07
C ASN A 444 -8.85 -14.37 11.01
N ASP A 445 -9.20 -13.13 11.42
CA ASP A 445 -9.85 -12.11 10.57
C ASP A 445 -10.93 -12.73 9.67
N ALA A 446 -11.81 -13.53 10.29
CA ALA A 446 -12.82 -14.33 9.61
C ALA A 446 -14.23 -13.84 9.96
N VAL A 447 -15.08 -13.75 8.94
CA VAL A 447 -16.46 -13.28 9.05
C VAL A 447 -17.38 -14.32 8.42
N THR A 448 -18.32 -14.84 9.20
CA THR A 448 -19.41 -15.70 8.70
C THR A 448 -20.69 -14.89 8.69
N GLU A 449 -21.28 -14.72 7.51
CA GLU A 449 -22.58 -14.09 7.29
C GLU A 449 -23.62 -15.20 7.07
N MET A 450 -24.65 -15.21 7.91
CA MET A 450 -25.83 -16.05 7.73
C MET A 450 -26.97 -15.14 7.29
N SER A 451 -27.58 -15.45 6.16
CA SER A 451 -28.67 -14.64 5.62
C SER A 451 -29.86 -15.49 5.21
N VAL A 452 -31.05 -14.95 5.40
CA VAL A 452 -32.30 -15.53 4.92
C VAL A 452 -33.07 -14.44 4.20
N GLN A 453 -33.33 -14.64 2.92
CA GLN A 453 -34.19 -13.76 2.13
C GLN A 453 -35.50 -14.48 1.82
N MET A 454 -36.60 -14.00 2.39
CA MET A 454 -37.95 -14.44 2.07
C MET A 454 -38.50 -13.51 1.00
N THR A 455 -38.89 -14.06 -0.15
CA THR A 455 -39.58 -13.34 -1.22
C THR A 455 -40.99 -13.89 -1.35
N THR A 456 -41.84 -13.19 -2.09
CA THR A 456 -43.18 -13.68 -2.47
C THR A 456 -43.15 -15.06 -3.14
N TYR A 457 -42.05 -15.38 -3.83
CA TYR A 457 -41.88 -16.62 -4.58
C TYR A 457 -41.16 -17.74 -3.82
N GLY A 458 -40.55 -17.47 -2.67
CA GLY A 458 -39.72 -18.46 -2.01
C GLY A 458 -38.85 -17.98 -0.86
N ILE A 459 -38.05 -18.90 -0.32
CA ILE A 459 -37.10 -18.64 0.76
C ILE A 459 -35.70 -18.98 0.24
N ASN A 460 -34.79 -18.03 0.37
CA ASN A 460 -33.41 -18.13 -0.07
C ASN A 460 -32.46 -18.00 1.12
N PRO A 461 -32.20 -19.09 1.88
CA PRO A 461 -31.14 -19.10 2.87
C PRO A 461 -29.76 -19.12 2.20
N ALA A 462 -28.81 -18.39 2.77
CA ALA A 462 -27.43 -18.38 2.32
C ALA A 462 -26.45 -18.23 3.48
N ILE A 463 -25.33 -18.95 3.38
CA ILE A 463 -24.22 -18.89 4.33
C ILE A 463 -22.98 -18.46 3.55
N ILE A 464 -22.37 -17.35 3.96
CA ILE A 464 -21.17 -16.79 3.35
C ILE A 464 -20.07 -16.80 4.40
N MET A 465 -18.96 -17.45 4.10
CA MET A 465 -17.78 -17.53 4.95
C MET A 465 -16.68 -16.73 4.25
N ASP A 466 -16.24 -15.63 4.83
CA ASP A 466 -15.12 -14.81 4.35
C ASP A 466 -13.94 -14.95 5.32
N ARG A 467 -12.75 -15.19 4.78
CA ARG A 467 -11.52 -15.35 5.56
C ARG A 467 -10.36 -14.67 4.86
N ARG A 468 -9.56 -13.94 5.63
CA ARG A 468 -8.28 -13.41 5.15
C ARG A 468 -7.25 -14.54 5.04
N LEU A 469 -6.65 -14.67 3.86
CA LEU A 469 -5.57 -15.62 3.59
C LEU A 469 -4.20 -14.97 3.74
N SER A 470 -4.02 -13.75 3.21
CA SER A 470 -2.77 -12.99 3.28
C SER A 470 -3.06 -11.51 3.55
N ARG A 471 -2.01 -10.68 3.66
CA ARG A 471 -2.13 -9.22 3.82
C ARG A 471 -3.03 -8.59 2.76
N TYR A 472 -3.00 -9.10 1.52
CA TYR A 472 -3.72 -8.55 0.37
C TYR A 472 -4.81 -9.47 -0.20
N SER A 473 -4.95 -10.71 0.31
CA SER A 473 -5.90 -11.67 -0.24
C SER A 473 -6.96 -12.10 0.77
N ARG A 474 -8.22 -12.13 0.31
CA ARG A 474 -9.37 -12.67 1.04
C ARG A 474 -10.08 -13.72 0.21
N LEU A 475 -10.35 -14.86 0.83
CA LEU A 475 -11.11 -15.95 0.24
C LEU A 475 -12.47 -16.01 0.90
N SER A 476 -13.51 -15.97 0.07
CA SER A 476 -14.88 -16.15 0.50
C SER A 476 -15.49 -17.36 -0.19
N CYS A 477 -16.17 -18.20 0.57
CA CYS A 477 -16.96 -19.32 0.10
C CYS A 477 -18.41 -19.09 0.53
N SER A 478 -19.34 -19.20 -0.41
CA SER A 478 -20.76 -18.98 -0.15
C SER A 478 -21.61 -20.13 -0.66
N PHE A 479 -22.61 -20.49 0.12
CA PHE A 479 -23.60 -21.50 -0.18
C PHE A 479 -24.95 -20.81 -0.23
N HIS A 480 -25.65 -20.97 -1.35
CA HIS A 480 -26.97 -20.41 -1.56
C HIS A 480 -27.93 -21.53 -1.93
N PHE A 481 -29.06 -21.56 -1.25
CA PHE A 481 -30.15 -22.46 -1.56
C PHE A 481 -31.42 -21.64 -1.75
N SER A 482 -32.24 -22.00 -2.72
CA SER A 482 -33.51 -21.31 -3.03
C SER A 482 -34.64 -22.33 -3.08
N PHE A 483 -35.71 -22.11 -2.30
CA PHE A 483 -36.90 -22.95 -2.25
C PHE A 483 -38.12 -22.12 -2.67
N PRO A 484 -39.01 -22.56 -3.58
CA PRO A 484 -39.27 -23.94 -4.03
C PRO A 484 -38.56 -24.35 -5.33
N SER A 485 -37.77 -23.48 -5.96
CA SER A 485 -37.03 -23.83 -7.18
C SER A 485 -35.92 -24.87 -6.95
N CYS A 486 -35.56 -25.18 -5.70
CA CYS A 486 -34.50 -26.12 -5.33
C CYS A 486 -33.13 -25.80 -5.94
N LEU A 487 -32.91 -24.56 -6.35
CA LEU A 487 -31.66 -24.11 -6.93
C LEU A 487 -30.58 -24.03 -5.85
N LEU A 488 -29.57 -24.90 -5.96
CA LEU A 488 -28.40 -24.96 -5.08
C LEU A 488 -27.17 -24.54 -5.86
N TYR A 489 -26.50 -23.49 -5.40
CA TYR A 489 -25.23 -23.06 -5.99
C TYR A 489 -24.24 -22.59 -4.94
N THR A 490 -22.96 -22.74 -5.26
CA THR A 490 -21.85 -22.26 -4.46
C THR A 490 -21.11 -21.15 -5.20
N LYS A 491 -20.61 -20.14 -4.48
CA LYS A 491 -19.70 -19.15 -5.07
C LYS A 491 -18.42 -19.07 -4.27
N PHE A 492 -17.30 -19.19 -4.97
CA PHE A 492 -15.96 -18.96 -4.47
C PHE A 492 -15.50 -17.59 -4.96
N LYS A 493 -15.10 -16.73 -4.03
CA LYS A 493 -14.65 -15.37 -4.30
C LYS A 493 -13.26 -15.18 -3.75
N LEU A 494 -12.28 -14.98 -4.63
CA LEU A 494 -10.91 -14.63 -4.27
C LEU A 494 -10.70 -13.15 -4.57
N LYS A 495 -10.58 -12.34 -3.51
CA LYS A 495 -10.12 -10.96 -3.62
C LYS A 495 -8.60 -10.95 -3.53
N ALA A 496 -7.92 -10.43 -4.54
CA ALA A 496 -6.47 -10.28 -4.57
C ALA A 496 -6.12 -8.81 -4.83
N GLY A 497 -5.87 -8.05 -3.77
CA GLY A 497 -5.70 -6.60 -3.86
C GLY A 497 -6.97 -5.93 -4.37
N GLN A 498 -6.89 -5.30 -5.53
CA GLN A 498 -8.01 -4.60 -6.18
C GLN A 498 -8.79 -5.46 -7.18
N SER A 499 -8.32 -6.67 -7.49
CA SER A 499 -9.02 -7.60 -8.37
C SER A 499 -9.84 -8.60 -7.57
N THR A 500 -11.00 -8.98 -8.09
CA THR A 500 -11.84 -10.03 -7.49
C THR A 500 -12.20 -11.09 -8.52
N PHE A 501 -11.86 -12.33 -8.23
CA PHE A 501 -12.19 -13.50 -9.03
C PHE A 501 -13.36 -14.24 -8.38
N ASP A 502 -14.50 -14.30 -9.06
CA ASP A 502 -15.73 -14.92 -8.59
C ASP A 502 -16.04 -16.16 -9.44
N TRP A 503 -16.00 -17.35 -8.86
CA TRP A 503 -16.40 -18.58 -9.53
C TRP A 503 -17.69 -19.11 -8.90
N GLN A 504 -18.77 -19.13 -9.69
CA GLN A 504 -20.07 -19.66 -9.29
C GLN A 504 -20.29 -21.03 -9.91
N ILE A 505 -20.60 -22.02 -9.08
CA ILE A 505 -20.89 -23.39 -9.49
C ILE A 505 -22.34 -23.70 -9.11
N VAL A 506 -23.17 -24.00 -10.11
CA VAL A 506 -24.55 -24.46 -9.92
C VAL A 506 -24.54 -25.98 -9.76
N LEU A 507 -25.01 -26.46 -8.61
CA LEU A 507 -24.99 -27.88 -8.23
C LEU A 507 -26.33 -28.57 -8.45
N CYS A 508 -27.44 -27.82 -8.36
CA CYS A 508 -28.78 -28.34 -8.54
C CYS A 508 -29.71 -27.26 -9.09
N ASP A 509 -30.59 -27.66 -9.99
CA ASP A 509 -31.68 -26.86 -10.57
C ASP A 509 -33.04 -27.56 -10.36
N ASP A 510 -33.04 -28.89 -10.26
CA ASP A 510 -34.26 -29.71 -10.17
C ASP A 510 -34.55 -30.26 -8.77
N LYS A 511 -35.84 -30.43 -8.46
CA LYS A 511 -36.29 -31.00 -7.17
C LYS A 511 -35.86 -32.45 -6.99
N GLU A 512 -35.93 -33.26 -8.04
CA GLU A 512 -35.63 -34.69 -8.01
C GLU A 512 -34.14 -34.96 -7.80
N ALA A 513 -33.29 -34.09 -8.35
CA ALA A 513 -31.84 -34.18 -8.22
C ALA A 513 -31.32 -33.63 -6.87
N LEU A 514 -32.15 -32.97 -6.05
CA LEU A 514 -31.70 -32.27 -4.83
C LEU A 514 -30.99 -33.21 -3.84
N SER A 515 -31.57 -34.37 -3.56
CA SER A 515 -31.02 -35.34 -2.60
C SER A 515 -29.64 -35.84 -3.07
N ARG A 516 -29.51 -36.12 -4.37
CA ARG A 516 -28.27 -36.61 -5.00
C ARG A 516 -27.21 -35.50 -5.08
N SER A 517 -27.58 -34.30 -5.51
CA SER A 517 -26.68 -33.14 -5.57
C SER A 517 -26.14 -32.75 -4.19
N VAL A 518 -26.96 -32.83 -3.13
CA VAL A 518 -26.49 -32.56 -1.77
C VAL A 518 -25.57 -33.69 -1.29
N LEU A 519 -25.92 -34.95 -1.51
CA LEU A 519 -25.16 -36.10 -1.03
C LEU A 519 -23.80 -36.23 -1.76
N TYR A 520 -23.81 -36.25 -3.09
CA TYR A 520 -22.60 -36.40 -3.91
C TYR A 520 -21.84 -35.10 -4.12
N GLY A 521 -22.53 -33.96 -4.22
CA GLY A 521 -21.89 -32.67 -4.51
C GLY A 521 -21.40 -31.91 -3.27
N VAL A 522 -21.98 -32.16 -2.09
CA VAL A 522 -21.63 -31.43 -0.86
C VAL A 522 -21.18 -32.36 0.26
N ALA A 523 -22.01 -33.34 0.65
CA ALA A 523 -21.76 -34.15 1.84
C ALA A 523 -20.54 -35.07 1.68
N ILE A 524 -20.49 -35.89 0.62
CA ILE A 524 -19.38 -36.81 0.38
C ILE A 524 -18.04 -36.07 0.20
N PRO A 525 -17.92 -35.02 -0.63
CA PRO A 525 -16.69 -34.25 -0.74
C PRO A 525 -16.26 -33.60 0.58
N TYR A 526 -17.22 -33.12 1.39
CA TYR A 526 -16.92 -32.54 2.69
C TYR A 526 -16.41 -33.59 3.69
N PHE A 527 -17.08 -34.74 3.81
CA PHE A 527 -16.66 -35.80 4.72
C PHE A 527 -15.35 -36.45 4.28
N THR A 528 -15.16 -36.67 2.97
CA THR A 528 -13.89 -37.19 2.45
C THR A 528 -12.76 -36.19 2.66
N PHE A 529 -13.00 -34.89 2.48
CA PHE A 529 -12.03 -33.85 2.80
C PHE A 529 -11.68 -33.82 4.29
N GLN A 530 -12.68 -33.92 5.18
CA GLN A 530 -12.46 -33.93 6.62
C GLN A 530 -11.71 -35.19 7.07
N LEU A 531 -12.02 -36.34 6.49
CA LEU A 531 -11.31 -37.60 6.71
C LEU A 531 -9.86 -37.51 6.22
N ALA A 532 -9.65 -37.00 5.00
CA ALA A 532 -8.31 -36.78 4.44
C ALA A 532 -7.51 -35.81 5.31
N LYS A 533 -8.11 -34.74 5.80
CA LYS A 533 -7.48 -33.80 6.74
C LYS A 533 -7.10 -34.46 8.07
N MET A 534 -7.90 -35.41 8.56
CA MET A 534 -7.60 -36.17 9.77
C MET A 534 -6.42 -37.13 9.54
N ILE A 535 -6.40 -37.83 8.41
CA ILE A 535 -5.35 -38.80 8.04
C ILE A 535 -4.03 -38.08 7.75
N PHE A 536 -4.07 -36.98 6.99
CA PHE A 536 -2.91 -36.21 6.55
C PHE A 536 -2.62 -35.01 7.43
N ARG A 537 -3.02 -35.03 8.70
CA ARG A 537 -2.86 -33.91 9.63
C ARG A 537 -1.45 -33.29 9.65
N PRO A 538 -0.33 -34.05 9.75
CA PRO A 538 1.00 -33.46 9.76
C PRO A 538 1.40 -32.82 8.41
N TRP A 539 0.90 -33.34 7.29
CA TRP A 539 1.11 -32.73 5.98
C TRP A 539 0.25 -31.49 5.78
N TRP A 540 -1.00 -31.52 6.26
CA TRP A 540 -1.94 -30.41 6.20
C TRP A 540 -1.48 -29.19 7.01
N GLU A 541 -0.85 -29.42 8.17
CA GLU A 541 -0.24 -28.37 8.98
C GLU A 541 0.98 -27.75 8.28
N ARG A 542 1.85 -28.56 7.67
CA ARG A 542 2.94 -28.06 6.81
C ARG A 542 2.44 -27.29 5.59
N PHE A 543 1.38 -27.77 4.96
CA PHE A 543 0.77 -27.11 3.81
C PHE A 543 0.20 -25.74 4.21
N LYS A 544 -0.48 -25.63 5.35
CA LYS A 544 -0.94 -24.34 5.88
C LYS A 544 0.21 -23.37 6.15
N MET A 545 1.30 -23.85 6.75
CA MET A 545 2.48 -23.02 7.04
C MET A 545 3.11 -22.41 5.77
N MET A 546 2.99 -23.04 4.60
CA MET A 546 3.46 -22.45 3.34
C MET A 546 2.62 -21.25 2.85
N PHE A 547 1.37 -21.11 3.31
CA PHE A 547 0.50 -19.98 2.95
C PHE A 547 0.41 -18.90 4.05
N GLU A 548 0.76 -19.25 5.29
CA GLU A 548 1.01 -18.28 6.36
C GLU A 548 2.36 -17.61 6.10
N ASP A 549 2.31 -16.57 5.28
CA ASP A 549 3.44 -15.79 4.79
C ASP A 549 4.00 -14.89 5.92
N ASN A 550 4.50 -15.52 6.99
CA ASN A 550 5.20 -14.89 8.12
C ASN A 550 6.69 -14.66 7.81
N SER A 551 7.16 -15.02 6.62
CA SER A 551 8.55 -14.90 6.17
C SER A 551 9.14 -13.51 6.42
N ARG A 552 8.41 -12.45 6.03
CA ARG A 552 8.84 -11.06 6.23
C ARG A 552 8.74 -10.57 7.67
N GLU A 553 7.77 -11.04 8.44
CA GLU A 553 7.67 -10.66 9.87
C GLU A 553 8.79 -11.31 10.66
N GLN A 554 9.09 -12.58 10.37
CA GLN A 554 10.24 -13.28 10.93
C GLN A 554 11.57 -12.62 10.54
N GLU A 555 11.73 -12.18 9.30
CA GLU A 555 12.92 -11.41 8.87
C GLU A 555 13.07 -10.10 9.65
N VAL A 556 11.99 -9.34 9.85
CA VAL A 556 12.02 -8.10 10.63
C VAL A 556 12.33 -8.37 12.10
N ASP A 557 11.79 -9.45 12.67
CA ASP A 557 12.04 -9.81 14.06
C ASP A 557 13.49 -10.31 14.27
N VAL A 558 14.05 -11.03 13.30
CA VAL A 558 15.46 -11.43 13.30
C VAL A 558 16.37 -10.21 13.19
N ALA A 559 16.09 -9.28 12.28
CA ALA A 559 16.87 -8.06 12.14
C ALA A 559 16.86 -7.20 13.43
N LYS A 560 15.68 -7.01 14.04
CA LYS A 560 15.55 -6.27 15.31
C LYS A 560 16.31 -6.94 16.45
N LYS A 561 16.32 -8.27 16.49
CA LYS A 561 17.08 -9.04 17.49
C LYS A 561 18.59 -8.82 17.32
N GLU A 562 19.09 -8.84 16.08
CA GLU A 562 20.50 -8.57 15.78
C GLU A 562 20.89 -7.13 16.12
N GLU A 563 20.05 -6.15 15.78
CA GLU A 563 20.25 -4.75 16.16
C GLU A 563 20.34 -4.58 17.67
N ALA A 564 19.40 -5.15 18.43
CA ALA A 564 19.41 -5.10 19.89
C ALA A 564 20.68 -5.74 20.47
N ALA A 565 21.12 -6.89 19.96
CA ALA A 565 22.34 -7.55 20.40
C ALA A 565 23.60 -6.71 20.13
N ASN A 566 23.68 -6.06 18.97
CA ASN A 566 24.77 -5.16 18.64
C ASN A 566 24.81 -3.95 19.59
N ILE A 567 23.65 -3.36 19.90
CA ILE A 567 23.55 -2.24 20.85
C ILE A 567 23.98 -2.68 22.25
N VAL A 568 23.54 -3.84 22.74
CA VAL A 568 23.94 -4.40 24.04
C VAL A 568 25.46 -4.57 24.11
N ASN A 569 26.08 -5.07 23.04
CA ASN A 569 27.54 -5.24 22.98
C ASN A 569 28.27 -3.89 23.03
N LEU A 570 27.76 -2.86 22.35
CA LEU A 570 28.32 -1.51 22.39
C LEU A 570 28.17 -0.86 23.78
N MET A 571 27.07 -1.17 24.48
CA MET A 571 26.77 -0.60 25.80
C MET A 571 27.54 -1.27 26.95
N ARG A 572 28.08 -2.47 26.75
CA ARG A 572 28.73 -3.27 27.81
C ARG A 572 29.86 -2.51 28.52
N ALA A 573 30.76 -1.89 27.76
CA ALA A 573 31.89 -1.14 28.33
C ALA A 573 31.42 0.06 29.18
N THR A 574 30.35 0.73 28.74
CA THR A 574 29.75 1.87 29.45
C THR A 574 29.03 1.40 30.72
N ALA A 575 28.26 0.31 30.64
CA ALA A 575 27.57 -0.28 31.78
C ALA A 575 28.55 -0.74 32.88
N GLU A 576 29.66 -1.38 32.51
CA GLU A 576 30.71 -1.79 33.46
C GLU A 576 31.44 -0.61 34.10
N ARG A 577 31.57 0.51 33.38
CA ARG A 577 32.12 1.75 33.94
C ARG A 577 31.15 2.35 34.96
N ILE A 578 29.89 2.53 34.58
CA ILE A 578 28.86 3.10 35.47
C ILE A 578 28.67 2.21 36.70
N LYS A 579 28.67 0.88 36.53
CA LYS A 579 28.58 -0.06 37.65
C LYS A 579 29.68 0.15 38.68
N ARG A 580 30.95 0.28 38.24
CA ARG A 580 32.08 0.56 39.14
C ARG A 580 31.97 1.92 39.81
N ASP A 581 31.52 2.94 39.08
CA ASP A 581 31.31 4.28 39.63
C ASP A 581 30.20 4.28 40.70
N GLU A 582 29.10 3.54 40.49
CA GLU A 582 27.99 3.41 41.44
C GLU A 582 28.35 2.52 42.64
N GLU A 583 29.17 1.48 42.46
CA GLU A 583 29.74 0.67 43.56
C GLU A 583 30.53 1.54 44.55
N SER A 584 31.30 2.51 44.05
CA SER A 584 32.04 3.44 44.91
C SER A 584 31.13 4.39 45.72
N LYS A 585 29.90 4.61 45.26
CA LYS A 585 28.93 5.54 45.85
C LYS A 585 27.85 4.84 46.68
N ASN A 586 27.89 3.51 46.79
CA ASN A 586 26.78 2.70 47.31
C ASN A 586 25.43 3.05 46.62
N GLY A 587 25.49 3.30 45.32
CA GLY A 587 24.37 3.72 44.49
C GLY A 587 23.56 2.55 43.93
N VAL A 588 22.87 2.77 42.82
CA VAL A 588 22.00 1.75 42.20
C VAL A 588 22.81 0.84 41.30
N ILE A 589 22.78 -0.46 41.58
CA ILE A 589 23.44 -1.50 40.77
C ILE A 589 22.42 -2.55 40.37
N ILE A 590 22.22 -2.76 39.08
CA ILE A 590 21.28 -3.74 38.55
C ILE A 590 21.94 -5.10 38.51
N GLU A 591 21.38 -6.06 39.25
CA GLU A 591 21.88 -7.42 39.32
C GLU A 591 21.30 -8.27 38.19
N SER A 592 19.97 -8.25 38.03
CA SER A 592 19.28 -8.98 36.98
C SER A 592 18.06 -8.23 36.50
N ALA A 593 17.83 -8.22 35.18
CA ALA A 593 16.67 -7.59 34.59
C ALA A 593 16.15 -8.43 33.43
N ARG A 594 14.88 -8.83 33.49
CA ARG A 594 14.24 -9.69 32.50
C ARG A 594 12.99 -9.03 31.96
N TYR A 595 12.88 -8.98 30.63
CA TYR A 595 11.74 -8.42 29.93
C TYR A 595 11.06 -9.50 29.09
N GLY A 596 9.74 -9.66 29.19
CA GLY A 596 9.04 -10.66 28.40
C GLY A 596 7.61 -10.94 28.82
N GLN A 597 7.13 -12.12 28.44
CA GLN A 597 5.75 -12.56 28.63
C GLN A 597 5.35 -12.60 30.12
N CYS A 598 4.13 -12.14 30.40
CA CYS A 598 3.52 -12.21 31.73
C CYS A 598 2.83 -13.56 31.94
N ASP A 599 3.29 -14.37 32.90
CA ASP A 599 2.63 -15.62 33.28
C ASP A 599 1.64 -15.38 34.42
N ILE A 600 0.35 -15.57 34.12
CA ILE A 600 -0.79 -15.38 35.03
C ILE A 600 -0.97 -16.60 35.97
N SER A 601 -0.14 -17.64 35.83
CA SER A 601 -0.23 -18.93 36.52
C SER A 601 0.20 -18.89 38.00
N GLY A 602 0.90 -17.84 38.41
CA GLY A 602 1.32 -17.64 39.80
C GLY A 602 0.14 -17.22 40.69
N THR A 603 0.04 -17.81 41.87
CA THR A 603 -0.87 -17.42 42.96
C THR A 603 -1.03 -15.89 43.03
N ARG A 604 -2.27 -15.41 43.08
CA ARG A 604 -2.79 -14.01 42.88
C ARG A 604 -2.03 -12.80 43.48
N ALA A 605 -0.86 -12.96 44.08
CA ALA A 605 -0.08 -11.88 44.69
C ALA A 605 1.06 -11.34 43.81
N TYR A 606 1.69 -12.14 42.93
CA TYR A 606 2.83 -11.67 42.11
C TYR A 606 2.87 -12.35 40.73
N PRO A 607 2.79 -11.60 39.62
CA PRO A 607 2.91 -12.17 38.29
C PRO A 607 4.38 -12.51 38.00
N LEU A 608 4.63 -13.74 37.55
CA LEU A 608 5.97 -14.25 37.22
C LEU A 608 6.27 -14.00 35.73
N ALA A 609 7.55 -13.84 35.39
CA ALA A 609 7.99 -13.76 34.00
C ALA A 609 7.97 -15.17 33.37
N GLY A 610 7.31 -15.34 32.23
CA GLY A 610 7.15 -16.65 31.56
C GLY A 610 8.39 -17.14 30.82
N GLU A 611 8.25 -18.21 30.02
CA GLU A 611 9.38 -18.85 29.32
C GLU A 611 10.02 -17.97 28.21
N ARG A 612 9.27 -17.00 27.65
CA ARG A 612 9.74 -16.10 26.59
C ARG A 612 10.23 -14.76 27.16
N THR A 613 11.44 -14.75 27.73
CA THR A 613 12.07 -13.54 28.29
C THR A 613 13.44 -13.25 27.70
N ILE A 614 13.79 -11.97 27.65
CA ILE A 614 15.10 -11.45 27.25
C ILE A 614 15.82 -10.84 28.45
N ASP A 615 17.15 -10.94 28.46
CA ASP A 615 18.00 -10.28 29.45
C ASP A 615 18.31 -8.85 29.01
N VAL A 616 17.95 -7.89 29.86
CA VAL A 616 18.09 -6.45 29.62
C VAL A 616 18.89 -5.75 30.72
N THR A 617 19.73 -6.50 31.44
CA THR A 617 20.64 -6.00 32.48
C THR A 617 21.57 -4.90 32.00
N VAL A 618 22.32 -5.17 30.93
CA VAL A 618 23.35 -4.27 30.42
C VAL A 618 22.78 -2.93 29.95
N PRO A 619 21.70 -2.89 29.13
CA PRO A 619 21.07 -1.63 28.75
C PRO A 619 20.56 -0.82 29.94
N LEU A 620 19.90 -1.47 30.92
CA LEU A 620 19.37 -0.75 32.08
C LEU A 620 20.50 -0.20 32.96
N GLN A 621 21.57 -0.96 33.16
CA GLN A 621 22.73 -0.50 33.94
C GLN A 621 23.41 0.70 33.27
N ALA A 622 23.47 0.72 31.94
CA ALA A 622 24.01 1.84 31.16
C ALA A 622 23.16 3.12 31.26
N MET A 623 21.90 3.02 31.66
CA MET A 623 20.97 4.15 31.80
C MET A 623 20.91 4.72 33.23
N VAL A 624 21.59 4.08 34.20
CA VAL A 624 21.68 4.59 35.57
C VAL A 624 22.52 5.86 35.59
N ASN A 625 21.98 6.93 36.14
CA ASN A 625 22.67 8.20 36.33
C ASN A 625 22.44 8.70 37.76
N ASP A 626 23.53 9.07 38.45
CA ASP A 626 23.51 9.62 39.81
C ASP A 626 22.70 8.76 40.80
N SER A 627 22.98 7.45 40.82
CA SER A 627 22.28 6.49 41.68
C SER A 627 20.76 6.46 41.50
N GLN A 628 20.26 6.81 40.31
CA GLN A 628 18.84 6.74 39.95
C GLN A 628 18.64 6.23 38.51
N LEU A 629 17.54 5.53 38.27
CA LEU A 629 17.09 5.11 36.95
C LEU A 629 15.63 5.52 36.76
N ARG A 630 15.36 6.28 35.69
CA ARG A 630 14.03 6.80 35.38
C ARG A 630 13.70 6.50 33.92
N VAL A 631 12.69 5.67 33.70
CA VAL A 631 12.23 5.28 32.36
C VAL A 631 10.75 5.60 32.26
N TYR A 632 10.40 6.52 31.36
CA TYR A 632 9.00 6.94 31.13
C TYR A 632 8.43 6.40 29.81
N THR A 633 9.28 5.88 28.94
CA THR A 633 8.90 5.36 27.62
C THR A 633 8.54 3.89 27.70
N VAL A 634 7.82 3.42 26.67
CA VAL A 634 7.54 2.00 26.47
C VAL A 634 8.86 1.22 26.36
N LYS A 635 8.99 0.13 27.11
CA LYS A 635 10.26 -0.58 27.31
C LYS A 635 10.67 -1.37 26.08
N SER A 636 9.71 -1.82 25.29
CA SER A 636 9.95 -2.42 23.96
C SER A 636 10.68 -1.49 22.97
N GLN A 637 10.66 -0.17 23.18
CA GLN A 637 11.32 0.81 22.29
C GLN A 637 12.70 1.27 22.79
N LEU A 638 13.17 0.74 23.93
CA LEU A 638 14.45 1.14 24.50
C LEU A 638 15.62 0.56 23.69
N PRO A 639 16.77 1.28 23.63
CA PRO A 639 17.95 0.78 22.93
C PRO A 639 18.45 -0.51 23.60
N GLY A 640 18.67 -1.56 22.80
CA GLY A 640 19.07 -2.89 23.30
C GLY A 640 17.89 -3.75 23.77
N PHE A 641 16.66 -3.24 23.72
CA PHE A 641 15.45 -4.02 23.91
C PHE A 641 14.88 -4.45 22.56
N TYR A 642 14.22 -5.60 22.54
CA TYR A 642 13.32 -6.00 21.46
C TYR A 642 12.11 -6.69 22.06
N ASP A 643 11.07 -6.88 21.26
CA ASP A 643 9.82 -7.48 21.71
C ASP A 643 9.83 -9.01 21.50
N PRO A 644 9.88 -9.84 22.56
CA PRO A 644 9.87 -11.29 22.42
C PRO A 644 8.47 -11.89 22.21
N CYS A 645 7.39 -11.12 22.42
CA CYS A 645 6.01 -11.60 22.30
C CYS A 645 5.09 -10.46 21.79
N PRO A 646 5.12 -10.16 20.48
CA PRO A 646 4.29 -9.11 19.90
C PRO A 646 2.80 -9.45 20.05
N GLY A 647 2.04 -8.50 20.61
CA GLY A 647 0.60 -8.64 20.84
C GLY A 647 0.19 -9.20 22.21
N ASP A 648 1.10 -9.85 22.94
CA ASP A 648 0.86 -10.37 24.28
C ASP A 648 1.26 -9.36 25.38
N PRO A 649 0.66 -9.40 26.58
CA PRO A 649 1.04 -8.52 27.68
C PRO A 649 2.45 -8.82 28.20
N LYS A 650 3.26 -7.77 28.35
CA LYS A 650 4.68 -7.83 28.70
C LYS A 650 5.01 -7.08 29.98
N MET A 651 6.00 -7.58 30.70
CA MET A 651 6.50 -6.96 31.92
C MET A 651 8.02 -6.96 31.97
N LEU A 652 8.56 -5.98 32.69
CA LEU A 652 9.96 -5.90 33.07
C LEU A 652 10.10 -6.20 34.56
N THR A 653 10.93 -7.18 34.89
CA THR A 653 11.34 -7.51 36.25
C THR A 653 12.78 -7.05 36.43
N VAL A 654 13.07 -6.26 37.46
CA VAL A 654 14.42 -5.78 37.78
C VAL A 654 14.74 -6.12 39.23
N ARG A 655 15.92 -6.70 39.48
CA ARG A 655 16.56 -6.80 40.79
C ARG A 655 17.79 -5.90 40.82
N TYR A 656 17.93 -5.12 41.88
CA TYR A 656 18.99 -4.14 42.03
C TYR A 656 19.42 -4.00 43.48
N PHE A 657 20.67 -3.59 43.68
CA PHE A 657 21.19 -3.16 44.97
C PHE A 657 21.11 -1.64 45.08
N PHE A 658 20.76 -1.16 46.27
CA PHE A 658 20.85 0.25 46.64
C PHE A 658 21.24 0.34 48.11
N ARG A 659 22.27 1.13 48.45
CA ARG A 659 22.78 1.26 49.84
C ARG A 659 23.14 -0.06 50.54
N GLY A 660 23.49 -1.09 49.77
CA GLY A 660 23.86 -2.42 50.30
C GLY A 660 22.69 -3.37 50.56
N GLU A 661 21.45 -2.94 50.32
CA GLU A 661 20.26 -3.79 50.38
C GLU A 661 19.80 -4.20 48.98
N GLU A 662 19.27 -5.43 48.87
CA GLU A 662 18.72 -5.98 47.62
C GLU A 662 17.23 -5.64 47.50
N HIS A 663 16.85 -5.08 46.36
CA HIS A 663 15.49 -4.68 46.05
C HIS A 663 15.03 -5.30 44.73
N SER A 664 13.72 -5.51 44.57
CA SER A 664 13.14 -6.02 43.33
C SER A 664 11.85 -5.28 42.97
N CYS A 665 11.66 -5.02 41.68
CA CYS A 665 10.47 -4.37 41.16
C CYS A 665 10.01 -5.01 39.85
N THR A 666 8.69 -5.13 39.69
CA THR A 666 8.02 -5.62 38.48
C THR A 666 7.09 -4.55 37.96
N VAL A 667 7.25 -4.18 36.69
CA VAL A 667 6.51 -3.07 36.08
C VAL A 667 6.10 -3.43 34.66
N ALA A 668 4.84 -3.20 34.31
CA ALA A 668 4.30 -3.41 32.95
C ALA A 668 5.04 -2.57 31.89
N ASP A 669 4.93 -2.93 30.60
CA ASP A 669 5.62 -2.24 29.49
C ASP A 669 5.27 -0.73 29.41
N GLU A 670 4.01 -0.38 29.65
CA GLU A 670 3.50 1.00 29.55
C GLU A 670 3.70 1.83 30.83
N MET A 671 4.01 1.20 31.96
CA MET A 671 4.16 1.89 33.24
C MET A 671 5.59 2.43 33.41
N PRO A 672 5.75 3.65 33.94
CA PRO A 672 7.05 4.22 34.18
C PRO A 672 7.82 3.43 35.25
N LEU A 673 9.12 3.23 35.03
CA LEU A 673 10.03 2.62 35.99
C LEU A 673 10.85 3.71 36.67
N MET A 674 10.83 3.70 38.01
CA MET A 674 11.59 4.63 38.85
C MET A 674 12.33 3.81 39.91
N ILE A 675 13.65 3.84 39.87
CA ILE A 675 14.53 3.17 40.83
C ILE A 675 15.50 4.23 41.39
N PRO A 676 15.74 4.29 42.71
CA PRO A 676 15.08 3.53 43.78
C PRO A 676 13.61 3.97 43.98
N LEU A 677 12.79 3.11 44.60
CA LEU A 677 11.38 3.40 44.85
C LEU A 677 11.24 4.54 45.88
N ARG A 678 10.18 5.35 45.80
CA ARG A 678 9.98 6.51 46.71
C ARG A 678 10.09 6.14 48.20
N GLY A 679 9.58 4.97 48.60
CA GLY A 679 9.69 4.49 49.98
C GLY A 679 11.12 4.11 50.43
N GLU A 680 12.01 3.77 49.50
CA GLU A 680 13.42 3.41 49.79
C GLU A 680 14.30 4.66 49.96
N ILE A 681 13.89 5.78 49.35
CA ILE A 681 14.58 7.07 49.50
C ILE A 681 14.37 7.63 50.92
N ASP A 682 13.17 7.41 51.48
CA ASP A 682 12.74 7.93 52.78
C ASP A 682 13.17 7.05 53.97
N ALA A 683 13.60 5.81 53.72
CA ALA A 683 14.16 4.92 54.74
C ALA A 683 15.56 5.41 55.17
N LYS A 684 15.61 6.17 56.27
CA LYS A 684 16.87 6.41 56.99
C LYS A 684 17.38 5.11 57.59
N PRO A 685 18.70 4.86 57.63
CA PRO A 685 19.24 3.72 58.35
C PRO A 685 18.85 3.84 59.82
N LEU A 686 18.17 2.82 60.35
CA LEU A 686 18.04 2.63 61.79
C LEU A 686 19.47 2.42 62.32
N LEU A 687 20.01 3.45 62.97
CA LEU A 687 21.18 3.32 63.82
C LEU A 687 20.79 2.32 64.92
N ILE A 688 21.35 1.12 64.83
CA ILE A 688 21.38 0.15 65.92
C ILE A 688 22.49 0.64 66.85
N ASP A 689 22.10 1.18 68.01
CA ASP A 689 22.98 1.33 69.17
C ASP A 689 23.23 -0.03 69.85
#